data_AF-A0A8D2JA84-F1
#
_entry.id   AF-A0A8D2JA84-F1
#
_cell.length_a   1.000
_cell.length_b   1.000
_cell.length_c   1.000
_cell.angle_alpha   90.00
_cell.angle_beta   90.00
_cell.angle_gamma   90.00
#
_symmetry.space_group_name_H-M   'P 1'
#
loop_
_entity.id
_entity.type
_entity.pdbx_description
1 polymer ?
#
loop_
_entity_poly.entity_id
_entity_poly.type
_entity_poly.pdbx_seq_one_letter_code
_entity_poly.pdbx_strand_id
1 'polypeptide(L)'
;MLWGPSCLLLQTARSLGLSPKAWLALTLVGGFWPGLGEELHLELPVGKIALCSRFSLERVRPKHRTQCDVRGAYSYDHALMWTESDLAGKTGAASFTALADVGTSYYAVAVVRANSTLTINSLKGAKSCHTGINRTVGWNVPVGFLINSGRMSVMGCDVTQAVGDYFSASCVPGAGGGTYPTSLCQLCKGDEAGQGKCEPSPREEYYDYLGAFRCLTDGKGDVAFVKHSTVADATEGQNRPSWAHQLQPWDFQLLCRDGSKAAITAWRTCHLARVPAHAVVARGDTDGGLVFRLLSQGQQKFDGGDSSFQMFDSDAYGGKNLLFKDSTTELVPILQQTYQAWLGDEYLLAIRGLDCLPEFLRWCVLSTEEIRKCSAMAMAFQRKSLKPQIQCVSATSQEQCMQWIQVAVDAVTLAGEDVYLAGKTYGLALAAGERYADGDSTSTYYAVAVVRRAASDAFTIHELKGKKSCHTGYGRTAGWKIPVGLLLRMGLIQPQGCSILKAVSSFFSASCIPAASREDYPASLCELCVGDDRGNHKCDASSQERYYGYAGAFRCLAESQGDVAFVKHTSVFENTDGNNAESWASQLQSEDFQLLCPNGARAEVGQFAECHWGRVPARAVMVHPDSSALAVYGLLDKAQDFFGDDNNTYGFKMFSSTDFEGQDLIFKDSTTAIVPVGERTTFKSWLGQQFLESLEGLGSYQCSGAGESGFPCWFPQICPCRKGKVWFLCEERKLSKFWSVVIRGPCYFCSVEWLIPS
;
A
#
# COMPACT_ATOMS: atom_id res chain seq x y z
N MET A 1 -18.55 -47.39 26.21
CA MET A 1 -18.90 -46.54 27.37
C MET A 1 -18.35 -45.16 27.08
N LEU A 2 -19.05 -44.04 27.20
CA LEU A 2 -20.45 -43.76 27.56
C LEU A 2 -20.96 -42.58 26.71
N TRP A 3 -22.28 -42.51 26.60
CA TRP A 3 -23.09 -41.53 25.90
C TRP A 3 -22.87 -40.07 26.34
N GLY A 4 -23.10 -39.13 25.41
CA GLY A 4 -22.99 -37.69 25.64
C GLY A 4 -24.29 -36.97 26.07
N PRO A 5 -24.22 -35.66 26.39
CA PRO A 5 -25.33 -34.90 26.95
C PRO A 5 -26.32 -34.42 25.87
N SER A 6 -27.34 -35.25 25.58
CA SER A 6 -28.52 -34.85 24.79
C SER A 6 -29.79 -34.93 25.64
N CYS A 7 -29.86 -34.17 26.74
CA CYS A 7 -31.05 -34.17 27.61
C CYS A 7 -31.18 -32.92 28.52
N LEU A 8 -31.19 -31.70 27.96
CA LEU A 8 -31.62 -30.50 28.72
C LEU A 8 -32.32 -29.39 27.89
N LEU A 9 -32.66 -29.67 26.62
CA LEU A 9 -33.27 -28.68 25.69
C LEU A 9 -34.72 -29.01 25.30
N LEU A 10 -35.35 -30.00 25.95
CA LEU A 10 -36.67 -30.53 25.59
C LEU A 10 -37.78 -30.33 26.64
N GLN A 11 -37.50 -29.66 27.77
CA GLN A 11 -38.51 -29.37 28.81
C GLN A 11 -38.99 -27.92 28.89
N THR A 12 -38.31 -26.95 28.25
CA THR A 12 -38.74 -25.55 28.18
C THR A 12 -39.53 -25.18 26.91
N ALA A 13 -39.61 -26.08 25.93
CA ALA A 13 -40.28 -25.83 24.64
C ALA A 13 -41.80 -26.12 24.63
N ARG A 14 -42.39 -26.66 25.72
CA ARG A 14 -43.83 -26.97 25.81
C ARG A 14 -44.68 -25.90 26.51
N SER A 15 -44.08 -24.87 27.10
CA SER A 15 -44.80 -23.82 27.86
C SER A 15 -45.13 -22.55 27.06
N LEU A 16 -44.66 -22.40 25.81
CA LEU A 16 -44.74 -21.13 25.06
C LEU A 16 -45.43 -21.18 23.67
N GLY A 17 -45.94 -22.32 23.21
CA GLY A 17 -47.00 -22.38 22.18
C GLY A 17 -46.81 -21.64 20.85
N LEU A 18 -45.58 -21.56 20.31
CA LEU A 18 -45.29 -20.85 19.04
C LEU A 18 -45.10 -21.78 17.84
N SER A 19 -45.47 -21.31 16.64
CA SER A 19 -45.56 -22.13 15.42
C SER A 19 -44.24 -22.21 14.61
N PRO A 20 -44.02 -23.28 13.81
CA PRO A 20 -42.71 -23.56 13.19
C PRO A 20 -42.20 -22.57 12.14
N LYS A 21 -43.03 -21.61 11.67
CA LYS A 21 -42.63 -20.66 10.62
C LYS A 21 -41.79 -19.48 11.12
N ALA A 22 -41.67 -19.28 12.43
CA ALA A 22 -40.86 -18.20 13.02
C ALA A 22 -39.34 -18.50 13.05
N TRP A 23 -38.93 -19.77 12.90
CA TRP A 23 -37.53 -20.18 13.05
C TRP A 23 -36.64 -19.94 11.82
N LEU A 24 -37.24 -19.77 10.63
CA LEU A 24 -36.48 -19.59 9.38
C LEU A 24 -36.06 -18.13 9.10
N ALA A 25 -36.55 -17.18 9.91
CA ALA A 25 -36.25 -15.74 9.74
C ALA A 25 -35.11 -15.23 10.63
N LEU A 26 -34.58 -16.07 11.53
CA LEU A 26 -33.57 -15.71 12.54
C LEU A 26 -32.21 -16.41 12.34
N THR A 27 -32.03 -17.12 11.23
CA THR A 27 -30.80 -17.86 10.89
C THR A 27 -30.00 -17.28 9.72
N LEU A 28 -30.41 -16.13 9.17
CA LEU A 28 -29.74 -15.46 8.03
C LEU A 28 -29.16 -14.06 8.35
N VAL A 29 -29.18 -13.62 9.60
CA VAL A 29 -28.49 -12.40 10.06
C VAL A 29 -27.85 -12.68 11.41
N GLY A 30 -26.54 -12.94 11.45
CA GLY A 30 -25.87 -13.40 12.67
C GLY A 30 -24.37 -13.71 12.55
N GLY A 31 -23.58 -12.80 11.97
CA GLY A 31 -22.12 -12.90 11.91
C GLY A 31 -21.43 -11.94 12.88
N PHE A 32 -21.09 -12.42 14.08
CA PHE A 32 -20.07 -11.92 15.02
C PHE A 32 -19.75 -10.40 15.10
N TRP A 33 -20.11 -9.79 16.24
CA TRP A 33 -19.27 -8.79 16.91
C TRP A 33 -19.45 -8.92 18.44
N PRO A 34 -18.38 -9.01 19.26
CA PRO A 34 -18.53 -9.24 20.70
C PRO A 34 -18.39 -7.94 21.51
N GLY A 35 -19.30 -7.76 22.48
CA GLY A 35 -19.03 -7.02 23.72
C GLY A 35 -19.42 -5.55 23.76
N LEU A 36 -20.62 -5.28 24.28
CA LEU A 36 -20.83 -4.35 25.40
C LEU A 36 -22.22 -4.64 25.98
N GLY A 37 -22.30 -4.87 27.28
CA GLY A 37 -23.57 -5.06 27.98
C GLY A 37 -23.77 -3.91 28.95
N GLU A 38 -24.81 -3.12 28.72
CA GLU A 38 -25.39 -2.18 29.68
C GLU A 38 -26.93 -2.22 29.53
N GLU A 39 -27.63 -2.13 30.66
CA GLU A 39 -29.08 -2.24 30.74
C GLU A 39 -29.74 -0.95 30.24
N LEU A 40 -30.49 -1.03 29.14
CA LEU A 40 -31.29 0.11 28.67
C LEU A 40 -32.63 0.15 29.42
N HIS A 41 -32.70 0.96 30.48
CA HIS A 41 -33.98 1.37 31.06
C HIS A 41 -34.72 2.29 30.08
N LEU A 42 -35.81 1.77 29.50
CA LEU A 42 -36.72 2.52 28.62
C LEU A 42 -38.01 2.87 29.37
N GLU A 43 -38.09 4.11 29.85
CA GLU A 43 -39.38 4.71 30.23
C GLU A 43 -40.13 5.17 28.96
N LEU A 44 -41.36 4.66 28.78
CA LEU A 44 -42.26 5.06 27.70
C LEU A 44 -43.34 6.02 28.24
N PRO A 45 -43.44 7.26 27.74
CA PRO A 45 -44.57 8.12 28.05
C PRO A 45 -45.81 7.68 27.24
N VAL A 46 -46.92 7.46 27.95
CA VAL A 46 -48.19 7.01 27.37
C VAL A 46 -49.07 8.19 26.94
N GLY A 47 -49.53 8.16 25.68
CA GLY A 47 -50.90 8.56 25.34
C GLY A 47 -51.11 9.81 24.49
N LYS A 48 -51.69 9.62 23.29
CA LYS A 48 -53.11 9.95 23.03
C LYS A 48 -53.64 9.30 21.74
N ILE A 49 -54.97 9.29 21.61
CA ILE A 49 -55.78 8.38 20.76
C ILE A 49 -56.44 9.14 19.60
N ALA A 50 -56.50 8.55 18.39
CA ALA A 50 -57.57 8.68 17.38
C ALA A 50 -57.24 7.76 16.17
N LEU A 51 -57.89 6.61 15.99
CA LEU A 51 -59.17 6.37 15.25
C LEU A 51 -58.99 6.01 13.76
N CYS A 52 -59.27 4.74 13.42
CA CYS A 52 -59.32 4.23 12.05
C CYS A 52 -60.59 4.66 11.30
N SER A 53 -60.52 4.76 9.96
CA SER A 53 -61.71 4.51 9.12
C SER A 53 -61.40 3.99 7.70
N ARG A 54 -62.01 2.84 7.37
CA ARG A 54 -62.49 2.36 6.06
C ARG A 54 -61.50 2.22 4.88
N PHE A 55 -61.22 0.96 4.53
CA PHE A 55 -61.21 0.52 3.12
C PHE A 55 -62.48 -0.31 2.87
N SER A 56 -63.08 -0.18 1.69
CA SER A 56 -64.26 -0.95 1.28
C SER A 56 -63.94 -1.86 0.10
N LEU A 57 -64.66 -2.99 0.01
CA LEU A 57 -64.52 -3.99 -1.04
C LEU A 57 -65.22 -3.54 -2.34
N GLU A 58 -64.63 -3.86 -3.48
CA GLU A 58 -65.42 -4.25 -4.66
C GLU A 58 -64.70 -5.30 -5.53
N ARG A 59 -65.49 -6.08 -6.26
CA ARG A 59 -65.10 -7.41 -6.80
C ARG A 59 -65.66 -7.60 -8.21
N VAL A 60 -64.80 -7.67 -9.24
CA VAL A 60 -65.20 -8.13 -10.58
C VAL A 60 -64.14 -9.05 -11.22
N ARG A 61 -64.62 -10.14 -11.85
CA ARG A 61 -63.92 -11.14 -12.71
C ARG A 61 -64.80 -11.28 -14.00
N PRO A 62 -64.46 -12.13 -15.00
CA PRO A 62 -63.22 -12.32 -15.77
C PRO A 62 -63.50 -12.45 -17.30
N LYS A 63 -62.47 -12.73 -18.14
CA LYS A 63 -62.44 -13.37 -19.50
C LYS A 63 -61.03 -13.21 -20.11
N HIS A 64 -60.49 -13.95 -21.09
CA HIS A 64 -60.64 -15.32 -21.66
C HIS A 64 -59.19 -15.95 -21.70
N ARG A 65 -58.89 -17.25 -21.83
CA ARG A 65 -58.85 -18.16 -23.03
C ARG A 65 -58.32 -17.52 -24.33
N THR A 66 -57.38 -18.07 -25.13
CA THR A 66 -56.57 -19.32 -25.17
C THR A 66 -55.07 -18.96 -25.46
N GLN A 67 -54.07 -19.82 -25.73
CA GLN A 67 -53.96 -21.26 -26.06
C GLN A 67 -52.59 -21.86 -25.61
N CYS A 68 -52.21 -23.04 -26.12
CA CYS A 68 -50.88 -23.66 -25.99
C CYS A 68 -50.36 -24.09 -27.39
N ASP A 69 -49.04 -24.15 -27.58
CA ASP A 69 -48.40 -25.23 -28.38
C ASP A 69 -46.93 -25.44 -27.96
N VAL A 70 -46.38 -26.62 -28.22
CA VAL A 70 -45.05 -27.09 -27.79
C VAL A 70 -44.32 -27.76 -28.95
N ARG A 71 -43.16 -27.22 -29.34
CA ARG A 71 -42.12 -27.96 -30.08
C ARG A 71 -40.73 -27.49 -29.62
N GLY A 72 -39.84 -28.44 -29.35
CA GLY A 72 -38.47 -28.16 -28.91
C GLY A 72 -37.42 -28.59 -29.92
N ALA A 73 -36.18 -28.19 -29.68
CA ALA A 73 -34.96 -28.76 -30.23
C ALA A 73 -33.81 -28.52 -29.25
N TYR A 74 -32.91 -29.49 -29.09
CA TYR A 74 -31.69 -29.34 -28.30
C TYR A 74 -30.59 -28.69 -29.16
N SER A 75 -29.88 -27.72 -28.58
CA SER A 75 -28.48 -27.43 -28.93
C SER A 75 -27.81 -26.79 -27.71
N TYR A 76 -26.69 -27.35 -27.26
CA TYR A 76 -25.83 -26.73 -26.26
C TYR A 76 -24.85 -25.81 -26.98
N ASP A 77 -24.87 -24.51 -26.69
CA ASP A 77 -23.72 -23.62 -26.86
C ASP A 77 -23.90 -22.30 -26.11
N HIS A 78 -22.79 -21.68 -25.72
CA HIS A 78 -22.65 -20.38 -25.04
C HIS A 78 -23.33 -20.20 -23.67
N ALA A 79 -22.57 -20.53 -22.61
CA ALA A 79 -22.73 -19.90 -21.31
C ALA A 79 -22.09 -18.50 -21.32
N LEU A 80 -22.92 -17.44 -21.34
CA LEU A 80 -22.48 -16.08 -21.01
C LEU A 80 -22.63 -15.86 -19.49
N MET A 81 -21.51 -15.58 -18.82
CA MET A 81 -21.51 -15.14 -17.43
C MET A 81 -22.17 -13.75 -17.34
N TRP A 82 -23.19 -13.64 -16.49
CA TRP A 82 -23.76 -12.35 -16.10
C TRP A 82 -22.86 -11.72 -15.04
N THR A 83 -22.41 -10.49 -15.30
CA THR A 83 -21.66 -9.66 -14.34
C THR A 83 -22.58 -9.03 -13.29
N GLU A 84 -22.01 -8.50 -12.21
CA GLU A 84 -22.73 -7.93 -11.05
C GLU A 84 -23.54 -6.62 -11.34
N SER A 85 -23.78 -6.30 -12.62
CA SER A 85 -24.47 -5.10 -13.11
C SER A 85 -25.99 -5.11 -12.90
N ASP A 86 -26.63 -6.29 -12.88
CA ASP A 86 -28.09 -6.39 -13.08
C ASP A 86 -28.94 -6.57 -11.79
N LEU A 87 -28.30 -6.54 -10.61
CA LEU A 87 -29.01 -6.58 -9.32
C LEU A 87 -29.17 -5.21 -8.65
N ALA A 88 -28.57 -4.13 -9.20
CA ALA A 88 -28.67 -2.77 -8.67
C ALA A 88 -30.01 -2.05 -8.99
N GLY A 89 -31.05 -2.78 -9.42
CA GLY A 89 -32.28 -2.19 -9.95
C GLY A 89 -33.43 -1.94 -8.94
N LYS A 90 -33.42 -2.54 -7.74
CA LYS A 90 -34.60 -2.57 -6.84
C LYS A 90 -34.35 -2.51 -5.32
N THR A 91 -33.36 -1.73 -4.86
CA THR A 91 -33.31 -1.25 -3.46
C THR A 91 -32.87 0.21 -3.41
N GLY A 92 -33.73 1.10 -2.92
CA GLY A 92 -33.51 2.55 -2.86
C GLY A 92 -32.54 3.00 -1.77
N ALA A 93 -31.32 2.45 -1.73
CA ALA A 93 -30.29 2.77 -0.73
C ALA A 93 -29.14 3.66 -1.24
N ALA A 94 -29.00 3.81 -2.57
CA ALA A 94 -27.87 4.52 -3.19
C ALA A 94 -28.01 6.07 -3.27
N SER A 95 -29.10 6.65 -2.77
CA SER A 95 -29.46 8.06 -3.05
C SER A 95 -29.22 9.06 -1.90
N PHE A 96 -28.71 8.64 -0.73
CA PHE A 96 -28.50 9.56 0.39
C PHE A 96 -27.03 10.01 0.59
N THR A 97 -26.05 9.26 0.08
CA THR A 97 -24.63 9.64 0.17
C THR A 97 -24.21 10.65 -0.91
N ALA A 98 -24.77 10.56 -2.11
CA ALA A 98 -24.37 11.40 -3.25
C ALA A 98 -24.85 12.87 -3.18
N LEU A 99 -25.85 13.17 -2.35
CA LEU A 99 -26.43 14.52 -2.21
C LEU A 99 -25.73 15.39 -1.15
N ALA A 100 -24.98 14.79 -0.22
CA ALA A 100 -24.28 15.51 0.87
C ALA A 100 -22.94 16.17 0.45
N ASP A 101 -22.47 15.90 -0.77
CA ASP A 101 -21.15 16.32 -1.24
C ASP A 101 -21.13 17.71 -1.92
N VAL A 102 -22.32 18.29 -2.18
CA VAL A 102 -22.47 19.62 -2.79
C VAL A 102 -22.54 20.68 -1.70
N GLY A 103 -21.40 21.32 -1.43
CA GLY A 103 -21.25 22.40 -0.44
C GLY A 103 -20.12 22.17 0.56
N THR A 104 -19.77 20.91 0.82
CA THR A 104 -18.73 20.49 1.77
C THR A 104 -17.35 20.30 1.12
N SER A 105 -17.25 20.43 -0.21
CA SER A 105 -16.01 20.31 -0.96
C SER A 105 -16.07 21.07 -2.29
N TYR A 106 -14.91 21.27 -2.91
CA TYR A 106 -14.78 21.72 -4.29
C TYR A 106 -13.61 21.00 -4.97
N TYR A 107 -13.67 20.86 -6.29
CA TYR A 107 -12.66 20.12 -7.05
C TYR A 107 -11.63 21.08 -7.66
N ALA A 108 -10.35 20.70 -7.54
CA ALA A 108 -9.22 21.35 -8.20
C ALA A 108 -9.04 20.75 -9.60
N VAL A 109 -9.00 21.58 -10.64
CA VAL A 109 -8.90 21.15 -12.03
C VAL A 109 -7.79 21.90 -12.79
N ALA A 110 -7.21 21.23 -13.78
CA ALA A 110 -6.36 21.86 -14.79
C ALA A 110 -7.17 22.09 -16.06
N VAL A 111 -7.28 23.35 -16.48
CA VAL A 111 -8.07 23.78 -17.65
C VAL A 111 -7.13 24.18 -18.78
N VAL A 112 -7.43 23.73 -20.00
CA VAL A 112 -6.77 24.14 -21.24
C VAL A 112 -7.80 24.60 -22.26
N ARG A 113 -7.38 25.29 -23.32
CA ARG A 113 -8.23 25.54 -24.49
C ARG A 113 -8.52 24.24 -25.23
N ALA A 114 -9.70 24.08 -25.82
CA ALA A 114 -10.13 22.85 -26.49
C ALA A 114 -9.24 22.47 -27.70
N ASN A 115 -8.63 23.46 -28.36
CA ASN A 115 -7.67 23.25 -29.45
C ASN A 115 -6.25 22.89 -28.98
N SER A 116 -5.98 22.83 -27.67
CA SER A 116 -4.68 22.46 -27.12
C SER A 116 -4.42 20.96 -27.27
N THR A 117 -3.20 20.61 -27.68
CA THR A 117 -2.69 19.23 -27.70
C THR A 117 -2.14 18.78 -26.34
N LEU A 118 -2.08 19.67 -25.35
CA LEU A 118 -1.55 19.35 -24.02
C LEU A 118 -2.40 18.30 -23.29
N THR A 119 -1.72 17.39 -22.60
CA THR A 119 -2.27 16.44 -21.62
C THR A 119 -1.60 16.68 -20.28
N ILE A 120 -2.09 16.06 -19.19
CA ILE A 120 -1.42 16.15 -17.88
C ILE A 120 0.03 15.62 -17.91
N ASN A 121 0.35 14.75 -18.87
CA ASN A 121 1.66 14.12 -19.05
C ASN A 121 2.64 15.00 -19.84
N SER A 122 2.15 16.03 -20.54
CA SER A 122 2.95 16.86 -21.47
C SER A 122 3.06 18.32 -21.02
N LEU A 123 2.97 18.59 -19.71
CA LEU A 123 3.00 19.95 -19.16
C LEU A 123 4.42 20.54 -19.05
N LYS A 124 5.48 19.72 -19.13
CA LYS A 124 6.87 20.19 -19.09
C LYS A 124 7.15 21.13 -20.26
N GLY A 125 7.63 22.34 -19.97
CA GLY A 125 7.89 23.40 -20.94
C GLY A 125 6.65 24.21 -21.36
N ALA A 126 5.44 23.86 -20.91
CA ALA A 126 4.25 24.67 -21.15
C ALA A 126 4.28 25.98 -20.34
N LYS A 127 3.39 26.93 -20.69
CA LYS A 127 3.16 28.16 -19.92
C LYS A 127 1.97 27.97 -18.97
N SER A 128 2.09 28.37 -17.70
CA SER A 128 1.05 28.07 -16.68
C SER A 128 0.49 29.31 -15.96
N CYS A 129 -0.78 29.22 -15.57
CA CYS A 129 -1.50 30.25 -14.80
C CYS A 129 -1.97 29.67 -13.46
N HIS A 130 -1.58 30.31 -12.36
CA HIS A 130 -1.84 29.85 -10.99
C HIS A 130 -2.61 30.92 -10.19
N THR A 131 -3.52 30.52 -9.29
CA THR A 131 -4.31 31.46 -8.47
C THR A 131 -3.49 32.25 -7.43
N GLY A 132 -2.21 31.91 -7.28
CA GLY A 132 -1.27 32.44 -6.29
C GLY A 132 -0.49 31.35 -5.56
N ILE A 133 0.71 31.68 -5.09
CA ILE A 133 1.60 30.77 -4.35
C ILE A 133 0.95 30.26 -3.05
N ASN A 134 1.26 29.03 -2.64
CA ASN A 134 0.74 28.36 -1.44
C ASN A 134 -0.79 28.24 -1.34
N ARG A 135 -1.54 28.52 -2.42
CA ARG A 135 -2.99 28.36 -2.46
C ARG A 135 -3.39 26.96 -2.89
N THR A 136 -4.44 26.43 -2.25
CA THR A 136 -4.83 25.02 -2.37
C THR A 136 -4.99 24.53 -3.81
N VAL A 137 -5.74 25.26 -4.65
CA VAL A 137 -6.06 24.84 -6.02
C VAL A 137 -5.03 25.30 -7.04
N GLY A 138 -4.56 26.54 -6.92
CA GLY A 138 -3.62 27.12 -7.88
C GLY A 138 -2.18 26.66 -7.68
N TRP A 139 -1.80 26.18 -6.50
CA TRP A 139 -0.43 25.79 -6.18
C TRP A 139 -0.37 24.40 -5.56
N ASN A 140 -0.94 24.21 -4.37
CA ASN A 140 -0.66 23.02 -3.56
C ASN A 140 -1.06 21.72 -4.25
N VAL A 141 -2.31 21.61 -4.70
CA VAL A 141 -2.79 20.42 -5.41
C VAL A 141 -2.03 20.16 -6.72
N PRO A 142 -1.91 21.10 -7.68
CA PRO A 142 -1.27 20.81 -8.96
C PRO A 142 0.24 20.57 -8.86
N VAL A 143 0.96 21.38 -8.08
CA VAL A 143 2.42 21.21 -7.88
C VAL A 143 2.68 19.89 -7.14
N GLY A 144 1.96 19.65 -6.06
CA GLY A 144 2.06 18.43 -5.27
C GLY A 144 1.69 17.17 -6.05
N PHE A 145 0.64 17.21 -6.88
CA PHE A 145 0.29 16.12 -7.80
C PHE A 145 1.39 15.84 -8.83
N LEU A 146 2.00 16.87 -9.43
CA LEU A 146 3.08 16.71 -10.40
C LEU A 146 4.31 16.06 -9.76
N ILE A 147 4.64 16.41 -8.51
CA ILE A 147 5.74 15.82 -7.76
C ILE A 147 5.42 14.39 -7.34
N ASN A 148 4.28 14.17 -6.67
CA ASN A 148 3.85 12.86 -6.19
C ASN A 148 3.31 11.92 -7.31
N SER A 149 3.51 12.27 -8.57
CA SER A 149 3.34 11.35 -9.70
C SER A 149 4.61 11.17 -10.52
N GLY A 150 5.77 11.65 -10.03
CA GLY A 150 7.05 11.55 -10.71
C GLY A 150 7.17 12.39 -11.97
N ARG A 151 6.16 13.22 -12.30
CA ARG A 151 6.16 14.09 -13.48
C ARG A 151 7.10 15.29 -13.32
N MET A 152 7.35 15.73 -12.09
CA MET A 152 8.25 16.84 -11.75
C MET A 152 9.14 16.45 -10.57
N SER A 153 10.46 16.54 -10.73
CA SER A 153 11.45 16.25 -9.69
C SER A 153 11.81 17.52 -8.90
N VAL A 154 11.81 17.45 -7.57
CA VAL A 154 12.30 18.54 -6.70
C VAL A 154 13.65 18.17 -6.11
N MET A 155 14.64 19.04 -6.26
CA MET A 155 15.97 18.90 -5.67
C MET A 155 16.11 19.86 -4.49
N GLY A 156 16.68 19.38 -3.37
CA GLY A 156 17.00 20.23 -2.22
C GLY A 156 15.80 20.95 -1.58
N CYS A 157 14.58 20.47 -1.84
CA CYS A 157 13.32 21.01 -1.34
C CYS A 157 12.96 22.42 -1.85
N ASP A 158 13.64 22.91 -2.88
CA ASP A 158 13.23 24.12 -3.60
C ASP A 158 12.15 23.80 -4.63
N VAL A 159 10.92 23.64 -4.13
CA VAL A 159 9.72 23.41 -4.94
C VAL A 159 9.53 24.57 -5.95
N THR A 160 9.89 25.79 -5.58
CA THR A 160 9.74 26.97 -6.44
C THR A 160 10.70 26.96 -7.62
N GLN A 161 11.97 26.63 -7.41
CA GLN A 161 12.95 26.42 -8.48
C GLN A 161 12.52 25.26 -9.39
N ALA A 162 12.09 24.12 -8.82
CA ALA A 162 11.61 22.99 -9.60
C ALA A 162 10.42 23.33 -10.51
N VAL A 163 9.44 24.10 -10.02
CA VAL A 163 8.32 24.62 -10.83
C VAL A 163 8.82 25.60 -11.89
N GLY A 164 9.77 26.47 -11.53
CA GLY A 164 10.38 27.47 -12.41
C GLY A 164 11.25 26.90 -13.53
N ASP A 165 11.78 25.69 -13.37
CA ASP A 165 12.50 24.90 -14.38
C ASP A 165 11.56 23.96 -15.17
N TYR A 166 10.41 23.59 -14.59
CA TYR A 166 9.45 22.68 -15.21
C TYR A 166 8.56 23.39 -16.24
N PHE A 167 8.05 24.58 -15.93
CA PHE A 167 7.27 25.41 -16.86
C PHE A 167 8.18 26.46 -17.52
N SER A 168 7.98 26.74 -18.81
CA SER A 168 8.83 27.71 -19.54
C SER A 168 8.63 29.16 -19.08
N ALA A 169 7.42 29.48 -18.63
CA ALA A 169 7.06 30.72 -17.96
C ALA A 169 5.74 30.50 -17.20
N SER A 170 5.54 31.19 -16.08
CA SER A 170 4.31 31.11 -15.28
C SER A 170 3.79 32.50 -14.91
N CYS A 171 2.53 32.56 -14.48
CA CYS A 171 2.09 33.59 -13.54
C CYS A 171 1.67 32.94 -12.21
N VAL A 172 2.45 33.22 -11.17
CA VAL A 172 2.25 32.76 -9.79
C VAL A 172 2.22 33.98 -8.85
N PRO A 173 1.07 34.66 -8.71
CA PRO A 173 0.93 35.81 -7.82
C PRO A 173 1.40 35.51 -6.39
N GLY A 174 2.18 36.41 -5.80
CA GLY A 174 2.88 36.22 -4.53
C GLY A 174 4.33 35.74 -4.67
N ALA A 175 4.78 35.30 -5.84
CA ALA A 175 6.19 34.93 -6.09
C ALA A 175 7.08 36.13 -6.51
N GLY A 176 6.61 37.37 -6.37
CA GLY A 176 7.26 38.60 -6.87
C GLY A 176 8.51 39.09 -6.11
N GLY A 177 9.25 38.20 -5.45
CA GLY A 177 10.43 38.53 -4.64
C GLY A 177 11.73 37.98 -5.22
N GLY A 178 12.86 38.64 -4.93
CA GLY A 178 14.19 38.26 -5.44
C GLY A 178 14.74 36.91 -4.95
N THR A 179 13.99 36.19 -4.13
CA THR A 179 14.26 34.81 -3.69
C THR A 179 13.63 33.74 -4.59
N TYR A 180 12.75 34.13 -5.51
CA TYR A 180 12.03 33.19 -6.39
C TYR A 180 12.55 33.24 -7.83
N PRO A 181 12.42 32.15 -8.61
CA PRO A 181 12.77 32.17 -10.04
C PRO A 181 11.94 33.19 -10.80
N THR A 182 12.59 33.97 -11.66
CA THR A 182 11.94 35.02 -12.46
C THR A 182 10.88 34.46 -13.42
N SER A 183 11.00 33.19 -13.82
CA SER A 183 10.01 32.48 -14.64
C SER A 183 8.64 32.39 -13.96
N LEU A 184 8.55 32.40 -12.62
CA LEU A 184 7.28 32.28 -11.89
C LEU A 184 6.36 33.51 -12.03
N CYS A 185 6.93 34.68 -12.29
CA CYS A 185 6.20 35.94 -12.45
C CYS A 185 6.21 36.48 -13.90
N GLN A 186 6.81 35.75 -14.83
CA GLN A 186 7.07 36.23 -16.18
C GLN A 186 5.77 36.58 -16.94
N LEU A 187 4.73 35.74 -16.82
CA LEU A 187 3.44 35.93 -17.50
C LEU A 187 2.48 36.89 -16.76
N CYS A 188 2.77 37.24 -15.51
CA CYS A 188 1.92 38.14 -14.72
C CYS A 188 1.87 39.55 -15.33
N LYS A 189 0.76 40.26 -15.16
CA LYS A 189 0.47 41.51 -15.88
C LYS A 189 0.64 42.76 -15.01
N GLY A 190 0.25 42.68 -13.74
CA GLY A 190 -0.09 43.85 -12.92
C GLY A 190 -1.45 44.42 -13.29
N ASP A 191 -1.65 45.69 -12.95
CA ASP A 191 -2.82 46.49 -13.33
C ASP A 191 -2.69 47.08 -14.75
N GLU A 192 -3.62 47.96 -15.14
CA GLU A 192 -3.58 48.62 -16.46
C GLU A 192 -2.32 49.48 -16.68
N ALA A 193 -1.66 49.92 -15.62
CA ALA A 193 -0.40 50.65 -15.66
C ALA A 193 0.84 49.73 -15.47
N GLY A 194 0.63 48.41 -15.34
CA GLY A 194 1.67 47.42 -15.05
C GLY A 194 2.21 47.46 -13.61
N GLN A 195 1.54 48.20 -12.70
CA GLN A 195 1.89 48.24 -11.29
C GLN A 195 1.34 47.00 -10.56
N GLY A 196 1.95 46.66 -9.42
CA GLY A 196 1.54 45.48 -8.65
C GLY A 196 1.72 44.13 -9.37
N LYS A 197 2.57 44.07 -10.42
CA LYS A 197 2.85 42.83 -11.14
C LYS A 197 3.31 41.71 -10.19
N CYS A 198 2.63 40.57 -10.27
CA CYS A 198 2.84 39.40 -9.43
C CYS A 198 2.56 39.62 -7.93
N GLU A 199 1.87 40.68 -7.53
CA GLU A 199 1.37 40.83 -6.16
C GLU A 199 0.29 39.77 -5.86
N PRO A 200 0.19 39.25 -4.62
CA PRO A 200 -0.93 38.40 -4.19
C PRO A 200 -2.16 39.27 -3.85
N SER A 201 -2.52 40.20 -4.73
CA SER A 201 -3.57 41.20 -4.53
C SER A 201 -4.41 41.38 -5.81
N PRO A 202 -5.65 41.89 -5.73
CA PRO A 202 -6.47 42.20 -6.91
C PRO A 202 -5.91 43.28 -7.85
N ARG A 203 -4.75 43.88 -7.56
CA ARG A 203 -4.02 44.73 -8.52
C ARG A 203 -3.41 43.91 -9.65
N GLU A 204 -2.99 42.67 -9.38
CA GLU A 204 -2.59 41.75 -10.43
C GLU A 204 -3.84 41.22 -11.14
N GLU A 205 -4.04 41.59 -12.42
CA GLU A 205 -5.21 41.15 -13.19
C GLU A 205 -5.33 39.62 -13.34
N TYR A 206 -4.22 38.88 -13.14
CA TYR A 206 -4.20 37.42 -13.13
C TYR A 206 -4.24 36.78 -11.73
N TYR A 207 -4.60 37.54 -10.70
CA TYR A 207 -4.82 37.04 -9.34
C TYR A 207 -6.12 36.24 -9.18
N ASP A 208 -6.10 35.29 -8.24
CA ASP A 208 -7.24 34.44 -7.87
C ASP A 208 -7.79 33.56 -9.00
N TYR A 209 -8.89 32.84 -8.74
CA TYR A 209 -9.50 31.89 -9.67
C TYR A 209 -9.84 32.51 -11.03
N LEU A 210 -10.48 33.67 -11.04
CA LEU A 210 -10.88 34.35 -12.29
C LEU A 210 -9.68 34.93 -13.03
N GLY A 211 -8.68 35.48 -12.34
CA GLY A 211 -7.46 36.00 -12.98
C GLY A 211 -6.58 34.89 -13.55
N ALA A 212 -6.42 33.76 -12.83
CA ALA A 212 -5.70 32.60 -13.35
C ALA A 212 -6.38 32.00 -14.60
N PHE A 213 -7.72 31.97 -14.63
CA PHE A 213 -8.45 31.61 -15.85
C PHE A 213 -8.25 32.66 -16.96
N ARG A 214 -8.28 33.96 -16.62
CA ARG A 214 -8.05 35.05 -17.58
C ARG A 214 -6.66 35.00 -18.23
N CYS A 215 -5.63 34.62 -17.48
CA CYS A 215 -4.27 34.39 -18.00
C CYS A 215 -4.24 33.33 -19.13
N LEU A 216 -5.11 32.33 -19.10
CA LEU A 216 -5.31 31.33 -20.17
C LEU A 216 -6.16 31.90 -21.32
N THR A 217 -7.20 32.69 -21.03
CA THR A 217 -8.05 33.28 -22.09
C THR A 217 -7.30 34.33 -22.90
N ASP A 218 -6.46 35.14 -22.25
CA ASP A 218 -5.57 36.14 -22.88
C ASP A 218 -4.39 35.49 -23.63
N GLY A 219 -4.23 34.17 -23.54
CA GLY A 219 -3.20 33.40 -24.26
C GLY A 219 -1.78 33.55 -23.69
N LYS A 220 -1.65 34.04 -22.46
CA LYS A 220 -0.37 34.13 -21.77
C LYS A 220 0.06 32.74 -21.30
N GLY A 221 -0.81 32.02 -20.59
CA GLY A 221 -0.65 30.60 -20.29
C GLY A 221 -1.33 29.67 -21.31
N ASP A 222 -0.89 28.41 -21.30
CA ASP A 222 -1.46 27.30 -22.06
C ASP A 222 -2.32 26.38 -21.18
N VAL A 223 -2.11 26.43 -19.85
CA VAL A 223 -2.91 25.75 -18.81
C VAL A 223 -3.19 26.69 -17.63
N ALA A 224 -4.39 26.58 -17.04
CA ALA A 224 -4.76 27.27 -15.79
C ALA A 224 -5.21 26.28 -14.72
N PHE A 225 -4.72 26.46 -13.49
CA PHE A 225 -5.11 25.64 -12.33
C PHE A 225 -6.15 26.38 -11.48
N VAL A 226 -7.40 25.94 -11.55
CA VAL A 226 -8.57 26.65 -10.97
C VAL A 226 -9.60 25.68 -10.37
N LYS A 227 -10.60 26.19 -9.66
CA LYS A 227 -11.71 25.37 -9.15
C LYS A 227 -12.62 24.97 -10.33
N HIS A 228 -13.26 23.82 -10.23
CA HIS A 228 -14.19 23.31 -11.25
C HIS A 228 -15.28 24.30 -11.69
N SER A 229 -15.79 25.16 -10.79
CA SER A 229 -16.83 26.13 -11.13
C SER A 229 -16.31 27.37 -11.88
N THR A 230 -15.01 27.67 -11.88
CA THR A 230 -14.48 28.95 -12.41
C THR A 230 -14.89 29.23 -13.85
N VAL A 231 -14.89 28.21 -14.71
CA VAL A 231 -15.24 28.38 -16.13
C VAL A 231 -16.72 28.73 -16.27
N ALA A 232 -17.61 28.06 -15.52
CA ALA A 232 -19.04 28.39 -15.50
C ALA A 232 -19.31 29.76 -14.86
N ASP A 233 -18.63 30.09 -13.75
CA ASP A 233 -18.72 31.40 -13.09
C ASP A 233 -18.38 32.55 -14.08
N ALA A 234 -17.38 32.35 -14.95
CA ALA A 234 -16.95 33.33 -15.94
C ALA A 234 -17.81 33.35 -17.23
N THR A 235 -18.25 32.19 -17.72
CA THR A 235 -18.88 32.04 -19.05
C THR A 235 -20.41 31.90 -19.01
N GLU A 236 -21.00 31.47 -17.90
CA GLU A 236 -22.44 31.20 -17.77
C GLU A 236 -23.15 32.11 -16.76
N GLY A 237 -22.44 32.60 -15.73
CA GLY A 237 -23.01 33.37 -14.61
C GLY A 237 -23.78 34.64 -14.98
N GLN A 238 -24.55 35.18 -14.03
CA GLN A 238 -25.34 36.42 -14.23
C GLN A 238 -24.46 37.69 -14.26
N ASN A 239 -23.38 37.72 -13.48
CA ASN A 239 -22.43 38.83 -13.39
C ASN A 239 -21.11 38.48 -14.11
N ARG A 240 -21.17 38.23 -15.42
CA ARG A 240 -19.97 37.88 -16.21
C ARG A 240 -19.00 39.07 -16.26
N PRO A 241 -17.69 38.86 -16.08
CA PRO A 241 -16.73 39.94 -16.26
C PRO A 241 -16.66 40.33 -17.74
N SER A 242 -16.40 41.61 -18.02
CA SER A 242 -16.50 42.19 -19.36
C SER A 242 -15.63 41.49 -20.41
N TRP A 243 -14.45 41.00 -20.01
CA TRP A 243 -13.52 40.24 -20.86
C TRP A 243 -14.00 38.82 -21.23
N ALA A 244 -14.99 38.27 -20.52
CA ALA A 244 -15.47 36.89 -20.72
C ALA A 244 -16.76 36.79 -21.55
N HIS A 245 -17.42 37.90 -21.93
CA HIS A 245 -18.73 37.86 -22.59
C HIS A 245 -18.79 37.03 -23.89
N GLN A 246 -17.66 36.90 -24.61
CA GLN A 246 -17.58 36.16 -25.87
C GLN A 246 -17.16 34.69 -25.69
N LEU A 247 -16.73 34.29 -24.49
CA LEU A 247 -16.20 32.95 -24.20
C LEU A 247 -17.32 31.98 -23.88
N GLN A 248 -17.17 30.73 -24.31
CA GLN A 248 -18.12 29.64 -24.06
C GLN A 248 -17.46 28.48 -23.30
N PRO A 249 -18.21 27.67 -22.52
CA PRO A 249 -17.65 26.55 -21.76
C PRO A 249 -16.92 25.52 -22.64
N TRP A 250 -17.41 25.29 -23.86
CA TRP A 250 -16.85 24.32 -24.81
C TRP A 250 -15.57 24.77 -25.52
N ASP A 251 -15.17 26.04 -25.36
CA ASP A 251 -13.86 26.53 -25.83
C ASP A 251 -12.71 25.98 -24.96
N PHE A 252 -13.04 25.27 -23.87
CA PHE A 252 -12.12 24.75 -22.87
C PHE A 252 -12.32 23.26 -22.58
N GLN A 253 -11.28 22.62 -22.08
CA GLN A 253 -11.25 21.21 -21.68
C GLN A 253 -10.50 21.04 -20.35
N LEU A 254 -10.83 19.97 -19.63
CA LEU A 254 -10.13 19.53 -18.43
C LEU A 254 -9.03 18.54 -18.79
N LEU A 255 -7.90 18.60 -18.08
CA LEU A 255 -6.86 17.56 -18.11
C LEU A 255 -7.09 16.57 -16.97
N CYS A 256 -7.19 15.28 -17.30
CA CYS A 256 -7.49 14.22 -16.35
C CYS A 256 -6.21 13.51 -15.88
N ARG A 257 -6.23 12.90 -14.69
CA ARG A 257 -5.04 12.30 -14.02
C ARG A 257 -4.41 11.13 -14.80
N ASP A 258 -5.23 10.45 -15.60
CA ASP A 258 -4.86 9.35 -16.51
C ASP A 258 -4.17 9.82 -17.82
N GLY A 259 -4.15 11.13 -18.09
CA GLY A 259 -3.63 11.71 -19.33
C GLY A 259 -4.70 11.97 -20.41
N SER A 260 -5.96 11.62 -20.17
CA SER A 260 -7.06 11.97 -21.07
C SER A 260 -7.48 13.44 -20.93
N LYS A 261 -8.38 13.88 -21.82
CA LYS A 261 -9.04 15.18 -21.76
C LYS A 261 -10.55 14.98 -21.67
N ALA A 262 -11.23 15.80 -20.87
CA ALA A 262 -12.69 15.76 -20.73
C ALA A 262 -13.33 17.14 -20.92
N ALA A 263 -14.65 17.17 -21.12
CA ALA A 263 -15.42 18.40 -21.12
C ALA A 263 -15.46 19.04 -19.73
N ILE A 264 -15.62 20.37 -19.65
CA ILE A 264 -15.71 21.12 -18.38
C ILE A 264 -16.77 20.55 -17.43
N THR A 265 -17.89 20.06 -17.95
CA THR A 265 -18.97 19.44 -17.16
C THR A 265 -18.59 18.13 -16.48
N ALA A 266 -17.53 17.45 -16.91
CA ALA A 266 -17.08 16.16 -16.39
C ALA A 266 -16.12 16.26 -15.18
N TRP A 267 -16.08 17.42 -14.50
CA TRP A 267 -15.17 17.66 -13.36
C TRP A 267 -15.31 16.63 -12.23
N ARG A 268 -16.47 15.98 -12.06
CA ARG A 268 -16.66 14.91 -11.06
C ARG A 268 -15.81 13.67 -11.32
N THR A 269 -15.48 13.37 -12.57
CA THR A 269 -14.64 12.22 -12.96
C THR A 269 -13.25 12.65 -13.46
N CYS A 270 -13.07 13.93 -13.78
CA CYS A 270 -11.82 14.51 -14.28
C CYS A 270 -11.41 15.72 -13.44
N HIS A 271 -10.64 15.48 -12.38
CA HIS A 271 -10.06 16.48 -11.48
C HIS A 271 -8.69 16.02 -10.97
N LEU A 272 -7.91 16.93 -10.38
CA LEU A 272 -6.60 16.61 -9.79
C LEU A 272 -6.73 16.11 -8.35
N ALA A 273 -7.60 16.75 -7.57
CA ALA A 273 -8.04 16.30 -6.25
C ALA A 273 -9.40 16.93 -5.89
N ARG A 274 -10.24 16.18 -5.15
CA ARG A 274 -11.31 16.77 -4.31
C ARG A 274 -10.66 17.53 -3.15
N VAL A 275 -11.00 18.81 -2.98
CA VAL A 275 -10.55 19.65 -1.87
C VAL A 275 -11.70 19.80 -0.88
N PRO A 276 -11.56 19.37 0.38
CA PRO A 276 -12.61 19.50 1.39
C PRO A 276 -12.74 20.94 1.90
N ALA A 277 -13.90 21.24 2.49
CA ALA A 277 -14.10 22.44 3.29
C ALA A 277 -13.29 22.40 4.60
N HIS A 278 -13.24 23.55 5.29
CA HIS A 278 -12.70 23.63 6.64
C HIS A 278 -13.56 22.79 7.61
N ALA A 279 -12.93 22.17 8.61
CA ALA A 279 -13.60 21.34 9.60
C ALA A 279 -13.19 21.75 11.02
N VAL A 280 -14.11 21.56 11.98
CA VAL A 280 -13.80 21.68 13.42
C VAL A 280 -13.12 20.39 13.86
N VAL A 281 -11.87 20.51 14.28
CA VAL A 281 -11.07 19.38 14.77
C VAL A 281 -11.14 19.26 16.29
N ALA A 282 -11.26 18.03 16.79
CA ALA A 282 -11.23 17.70 18.20
C ALA A 282 -10.21 16.58 18.45
N ARG A 283 -9.77 16.39 19.69
CA ARG A 283 -8.95 15.25 20.08
C ARG A 283 -9.76 13.95 19.97
N GLY A 284 -9.09 12.83 19.70
CA GLY A 284 -9.75 11.51 19.59
C GLY A 284 -10.38 10.98 20.89
N ASP A 285 -10.13 11.61 22.05
CA ASP A 285 -10.78 11.34 23.33
C ASP A 285 -12.06 12.18 23.58
N THR A 286 -12.38 13.11 22.68
CA THR A 286 -13.50 14.05 22.81
C THR A 286 -14.71 13.58 21.97
N ASP A 287 -15.91 13.60 22.55
CA ASP A 287 -17.16 13.31 21.81
C ASP A 287 -17.42 14.38 20.73
N GLY A 288 -17.05 14.08 19.49
CA GLY A 288 -17.32 14.94 18.33
C GLY A 288 -18.81 15.16 18.07
N GLY A 289 -19.67 14.22 18.47
CA GLY A 289 -21.13 14.36 18.41
C GLY A 289 -21.67 15.36 19.44
N LEU A 290 -21.02 15.52 20.60
CA LEU A 290 -21.32 16.60 21.55
C LEU A 290 -20.91 17.96 21.01
N VAL A 291 -19.70 18.06 20.43
CA VAL A 291 -19.20 19.29 19.78
C VAL A 291 -20.15 19.72 18.65
N PHE A 292 -20.53 18.78 17.78
CA PHE A 292 -21.49 19.07 16.70
C PHE A 292 -22.85 19.52 17.25
N ARG A 293 -23.41 18.86 18.28
CA ARG A 293 -24.69 19.26 18.89
C ARG A 293 -24.65 20.69 19.43
N LEU A 294 -23.55 21.10 20.08
CA LEU A 294 -23.36 22.46 20.56
C LEU A 294 -23.36 23.48 19.41
N LEU A 295 -22.56 23.23 18.36
CA LEU A 295 -22.44 24.12 17.21
C LEU A 295 -23.73 24.18 16.37
N SER A 296 -24.43 23.05 16.23
CA SER A 296 -25.72 22.95 15.52
C SER A 296 -26.83 23.74 16.23
N GLN A 297 -26.85 23.74 17.57
CA GLN A 297 -27.72 24.63 18.36
C GLN A 297 -27.31 26.11 18.27
N GLY A 298 -26.03 26.38 18.00
CA GLY A 298 -25.51 27.72 17.71
C GLY A 298 -26.08 28.28 16.40
N GLN A 299 -25.84 27.59 15.28
CA GLN A 299 -26.29 28.07 13.96
C GLN A 299 -27.81 28.24 13.92
N GLN A 300 -28.59 27.31 14.49
CA GLN A 300 -30.06 27.42 14.57
C GLN A 300 -30.58 28.66 15.32
N LYS A 301 -29.75 29.33 16.12
CA LYS A 301 -30.13 30.52 16.91
C LYS A 301 -29.48 31.82 16.43
N PHE A 302 -28.39 31.70 15.68
CA PHE A 302 -27.46 32.79 15.41
C PHE A 302 -27.01 32.84 13.94
N ASP A 303 -27.68 32.13 13.04
CA ASP A 303 -27.44 32.24 11.59
C ASP A 303 -28.72 32.75 10.90
N GLY A 304 -28.72 34.04 10.56
CA GLY A 304 -29.84 34.73 9.95
C GLY A 304 -30.88 35.30 10.92
N GLY A 305 -31.57 36.35 10.46
CA GLY A 305 -32.56 37.09 11.26
C GLY A 305 -31.95 38.22 12.09
N ASP A 306 -32.77 38.81 12.97
CA ASP A 306 -32.47 40.04 13.73
C ASP A 306 -31.68 39.75 15.04
N SER A 307 -30.79 38.75 15.02
CA SER A 307 -29.99 38.36 16.18
C SER A 307 -28.83 39.32 16.42
N SER A 308 -28.55 39.65 17.68
CA SER A 308 -27.41 40.49 18.08
C SER A 308 -26.04 39.81 17.93
N PHE A 309 -26.02 38.58 17.41
CA PHE A 309 -24.83 37.79 17.13
C PHE A 309 -25.12 36.95 15.88
N GLN A 310 -24.24 37.04 14.89
CA GLN A 310 -24.27 36.26 13.66
C GLN A 310 -23.07 35.30 13.70
N MET A 311 -23.31 34.00 13.54
CA MET A 311 -22.31 32.95 13.77
C MET A 311 -21.26 32.87 12.65
N PHE A 312 -21.63 33.27 11.43
CA PHE A 312 -20.77 33.24 10.24
C PHE A 312 -20.52 34.65 9.66
N ASP A 313 -20.81 35.73 10.38
CA ASP A 313 -20.47 37.10 9.95
C ASP A 313 -19.56 37.77 10.98
N SER A 314 -18.38 38.23 10.52
CA SER A 314 -17.40 38.91 11.36
C SER A 314 -17.20 40.40 11.06
N ASP A 315 -17.94 41.00 10.12
CA ASP A 315 -17.79 42.41 9.74
C ASP A 315 -18.05 43.34 10.96
N ALA A 316 -18.98 42.96 11.85
CA ALA A 316 -19.28 43.66 13.10
C ALA A 316 -18.08 43.79 14.07
N TYR A 317 -17.03 42.99 13.88
CA TYR A 317 -15.82 42.97 14.72
C TYR A 317 -14.60 43.59 14.01
N GLY A 318 -14.77 44.14 12.80
CA GLY A 318 -13.67 44.71 12.01
C GLY A 318 -12.66 43.68 11.51
N GLY A 319 -13.09 42.41 11.37
CA GLY A 319 -12.26 41.30 10.90
C GLY A 319 -12.97 40.46 9.86
N LYS A 320 -12.26 39.48 9.29
CA LYS A 320 -12.79 38.51 8.32
C LYS A 320 -12.42 37.09 8.71
N ASN A 321 -13.34 36.15 8.51
CA ASN A 321 -13.23 34.74 8.80
C ASN A 321 -12.89 34.48 10.29
N LEU A 322 -13.52 35.20 11.21
CA LEU A 322 -13.30 35.01 12.64
C LEU A 322 -14.06 33.76 13.15
N LEU A 323 -13.32 32.82 13.75
CA LEU A 323 -13.77 31.46 14.14
C LEU A 323 -14.14 30.55 12.96
N PHE A 324 -15.09 30.97 12.12
CA PHE A 324 -15.55 30.28 10.92
C PHE A 324 -15.26 31.12 9.67
N LYS A 325 -15.46 30.57 8.47
CA LYS A 325 -15.38 31.38 7.24
C LYS A 325 -16.66 32.18 7.05
N ASP A 326 -16.54 33.42 6.57
CA ASP A 326 -17.69 34.30 6.32
C ASP A 326 -18.62 33.78 5.21
N SER A 327 -18.11 32.86 4.39
CA SER A 327 -18.86 32.16 3.34
C SER A 327 -19.47 30.83 3.80
N THR A 328 -19.49 30.54 5.11
CA THR A 328 -20.10 29.32 5.66
C THR A 328 -21.61 29.51 5.74
N THR A 329 -22.38 28.55 5.25
CA THR A 329 -23.85 28.58 5.28
C THR A 329 -24.46 27.51 6.18
N GLU A 330 -23.68 26.47 6.53
CA GLU A 330 -24.08 25.42 7.45
C GLU A 330 -22.82 24.69 7.96
N LEU A 331 -22.84 24.27 9.23
CA LEU A 331 -21.97 23.23 9.77
C LEU A 331 -22.71 21.88 9.76
N VAL A 332 -22.08 20.88 9.14
CA VAL A 332 -22.63 19.52 8.96
C VAL A 332 -21.83 18.47 9.77
N PRO A 333 -22.43 17.32 10.14
CA PRO A 333 -21.73 16.29 10.91
C PRO A 333 -20.81 15.43 10.03
N ILE A 334 -19.61 15.14 10.52
CA ILE A 334 -18.65 14.24 9.86
C ILE A 334 -18.86 12.81 10.37
N LEU A 335 -19.23 11.88 9.47
CA LEU A 335 -19.50 10.48 9.80
C LEU A 335 -18.22 9.69 10.08
N GLN A 336 -17.22 9.80 9.21
CA GLN A 336 -15.90 9.16 9.40
C GLN A 336 -14.93 10.19 9.97
N GLN A 337 -14.78 10.21 11.29
CA GLN A 337 -14.01 11.20 12.05
C GLN A 337 -12.49 10.95 12.01
N THR A 338 -11.95 10.74 10.81
CA THR A 338 -10.51 10.60 10.55
C THR A 338 -10.08 11.63 9.51
N TYR A 339 -8.86 12.15 9.61
CA TYR A 339 -8.38 13.15 8.65
C TYR A 339 -8.25 12.54 7.25
N GLN A 340 -7.93 11.25 7.14
CA GLN A 340 -7.81 10.55 5.85
C GLN A 340 -9.16 10.49 5.13
N ALA A 341 -10.23 10.10 5.81
CA ALA A 341 -11.57 10.07 5.23
C ALA A 341 -12.09 11.48 4.87
N TRP A 342 -11.77 12.50 5.67
CA TRP A 342 -12.19 13.87 5.41
C TRP A 342 -11.44 14.50 4.22
N LEU A 343 -10.12 14.35 4.19
CA LEU A 343 -9.26 14.93 3.15
C LEU A 343 -9.34 14.16 1.83
N GLY A 344 -9.44 12.84 1.88
CA GLY A 344 -9.40 11.94 0.74
C GLY A 344 -7.97 11.70 0.24
N ASP A 345 -7.74 10.49 -0.30
CA ASP A 345 -6.41 10.03 -0.70
C ASP A 345 -5.75 10.93 -1.76
N GLU A 346 -6.52 11.45 -2.72
CA GLU A 346 -5.99 12.32 -3.77
C GLU A 346 -5.40 13.62 -3.22
N TYR A 347 -6.09 14.23 -2.23
CA TYR A 347 -5.64 15.46 -1.60
C TYR A 347 -4.41 15.20 -0.74
N LEU A 348 -4.42 14.11 0.05
CA LEU A 348 -3.27 13.68 0.85
C LEU A 348 -2.04 13.42 -0.02
N LEU A 349 -2.19 12.69 -1.12
CA LEU A 349 -1.12 12.41 -2.07
C LEU A 349 -0.58 13.70 -2.71
N ALA A 350 -1.44 14.67 -3.02
CA ALA A 350 -1.00 15.95 -3.53
C ALA A 350 -0.24 16.76 -2.46
N ILE A 351 -0.77 16.92 -1.25
CA ILE A 351 -0.09 17.68 -0.18
C ILE A 351 1.25 17.04 0.21
N ARG A 352 1.33 15.70 0.30
CA ARG A 352 2.59 14.96 0.51
C ARG A 352 3.62 15.16 -0.60
N GLY A 353 3.20 15.51 -1.82
CA GLY A 353 4.10 15.91 -2.89
C GLY A 353 4.80 17.26 -2.66
N LEU A 354 4.25 18.09 -1.78
CA LEU A 354 4.86 19.35 -1.33
C LEU A 354 5.71 19.17 -0.07
N ASP A 355 5.51 18.07 0.67
CA ASP A 355 6.31 17.76 1.84
C ASP A 355 7.75 17.49 1.41
N CYS A 356 8.56 18.50 1.66
CA CYS A 356 9.99 18.51 1.50
C CYS A 356 10.61 17.26 2.14
N LEU A 357 11.46 16.54 1.40
CA LEU A 357 12.30 15.54 2.07
C LEU A 357 13.12 16.20 3.19
N PRO A 358 13.32 15.51 4.33
CA PRO A 358 14.25 15.99 5.35
C PRO A 358 15.63 16.23 4.71
N GLU A 359 16.38 17.20 5.24
CA GLU A 359 17.73 17.52 4.73
C GLU A 359 18.63 16.29 4.62
N PHE A 360 18.40 15.32 5.51
CA PHE A 360 19.06 14.04 5.60
C PHE A 360 18.09 12.87 5.39
N LEU A 361 18.52 11.88 4.61
CA LEU A 361 17.90 10.56 4.52
C LEU A 361 18.70 9.58 5.39
N ARG A 362 18.15 9.21 6.54
CA ARG A 362 18.74 8.24 7.47
C ARG A 362 18.49 6.83 6.97
N TRP A 363 19.53 6.23 6.41
CA TRP A 363 19.54 4.88 5.88
C TRP A 363 19.95 3.87 6.95
N CYS A 364 19.12 2.86 7.19
CA CYS A 364 19.41 1.80 8.14
C CYS A 364 20.33 0.74 7.54
N VAL A 365 21.36 0.35 8.29
CA VAL A 365 22.36 -0.66 7.92
C VAL A 365 22.59 -1.64 9.08
N LEU A 366 23.05 -2.85 8.77
CA LEU A 366 23.05 -4.01 9.68
C LEU A 366 24.46 -4.50 10.04
N SER A 367 25.50 -4.08 9.31
CA SER A 367 26.88 -4.50 9.54
C SER A 367 27.88 -3.34 9.48
N THR A 368 29.09 -3.55 10.03
CA THR A 368 30.17 -2.57 9.99
C THR A 368 30.60 -2.24 8.56
N GLU A 369 30.52 -3.23 7.67
CA GLU A 369 30.84 -3.16 6.24
C GLU A 369 29.77 -2.35 5.51
N GLU A 370 28.48 -2.56 5.83
CA GLU A 370 27.40 -1.71 5.32
C GLU A 370 27.50 -0.26 5.82
N ILE A 371 27.92 0.00 7.07
CA ILE A 371 28.20 1.37 7.56
C ILE A 371 29.31 2.02 6.70
N ARG A 372 30.39 1.29 6.41
CA ARG A 372 31.49 1.78 5.56
C ARG A 372 31.00 2.09 4.14
N LYS A 373 30.24 1.18 3.51
CA LYS A 373 29.67 1.39 2.16
C LYS A 373 28.66 2.53 2.13
N CYS A 374 27.81 2.65 3.14
CA CYS A 374 26.83 3.74 3.27
C CYS A 374 27.53 5.09 3.44
N SER A 375 28.61 5.15 4.24
CA SER A 375 29.39 6.37 4.42
C SER A 375 30.10 6.81 3.14
N ALA A 376 30.61 5.86 2.35
CA ALA A 376 31.17 6.11 1.03
C ALA A 376 30.09 6.60 0.04
N MET A 377 28.90 5.97 0.05
CA MET A 377 27.73 6.38 -0.74
C MET A 377 27.31 7.82 -0.44
N ALA A 378 27.19 8.18 0.85
CA ALA A 378 26.85 9.52 1.30
C ALA A 378 27.83 10.58 0.77
N MET A 379 29.14 10.33 0.88
CA MET A 379 30.17 11.23 0.34
C MET A 379 30.13 11.33 -1.20
N ALA A 380 29.92 10.21 -1.90
CA ALA A 380 29.83 10.20 -3.36
C ALA A 380 28.63 11.01 -3.86
N PHE A 381 27.47 10.84 -3.23
CA PHE A 381 26.24 11.56 -3.54
C PHE A 381 26.39 13.07 -3.24
N GLN A 382 27.00 13.42 -2.11
CA GLN A 382 27.27 14.81 -1.73
C GLN A 382 28.20 15.52 -2.74
N ARG A 383 29.24 14.84 -3.25
CA ARG A 383 30.14 15.38 -4.30
C ARG A 383 29.44 15.64 -5.63
N LYS A 384 28.33 14.95 -5.90
CA LYS A 384 27.45 15.18 -7.06
C LYS A 384 26.30 16.14 -6.77
N SER A 385 26.30 16.80 -5.60
CA SER A 385 25.24 17.69 -5.12
C SER A 385 23.85 17.04 -5.09
N LEU A 386 23.79 15.71 -4.95
CA LEU A 386 22.53 15.00 -4.78
C LEU A 386 21.93 15.33 -3.41
N LYS A 387 20.60 15.43 -3.36
CA LYS A 387 19.82 15.77 -2.17
C LYS A 387 18.62 14.83 -2.05
N PRO A 388 18.20 14.44 -0.83
CA PRO A 388 18.81 14.76 0.47
C PRO A 388 20.19 14.11 0.67
N GLN A 389 20.92 14.55 1.70
CA GLN A 389 22.20 13.93 2.07
C GLN A 389 21.96 12.63 2.83
N ILE A 390 22.75 11.58 2.58
CA ILE A 390 22.56 10.31 3.29
C ILE A 390 23.26 10.36 4.65
N GLN A 391 22.57 9.88 5.69
CA GLN A 391 23.15 9.56 6.99
C GLN A 391 22.98 8.06 7.24
N CYS A 392 23.94 7.43 7.90
CA CYS A 392 23.96 5.98 8.09
C CYS A 392 23.66 5.63 9.56
N VAL A 393 22.64 4.83 9.80
CA VAL A 393 22.21 4.41 11.15
C VAL A 393 22.35 2.90 11.26
N SER A 394 23.14 2.43 12.22
CA SER A 394 23.37 1.01 12.44
C SER A 394 22.34 0.40 13.40
N ALA A 395 21.75 -0.73 13.01
CA ALA A 395 20.85 -1.54 13.84
C ALA A 395 21.34 -2.99 13.90
N THR A 396 20.95 -3.72 14.96
CA THR A 396 21.35 -5.12 15.16
C THR A 396 20.49 -6.14 14.42
N SER A 397 19.34 -5.71 13.86
CA SER A 397 18.46 -6.56 13.06
C SER A 397 17.59 -5.74 12.10
N GLN A 398 17.09 -6.40 11.05
CA GLN A 398 16.12 -5.80 10.12
C GLN A 398 14.84 -5.36 10.84
N GLU A 399 14.38 -6.13 11.82
CA GLU A 399 13.21 -5.78 12.63
C GLU A 399 13.44 -4.51 13.45
N GLN A 400 14.64 -4.31 14.01
CA GLN A 400 14.99 -3.06 14.68
C GLN A 400 15.00 -1.88 13.71
N CYS A 401 15.49 -2.04 12.47
CA CYS A 401 15.33 -1.02 11.43
C CYS A 401 13.86 -0.69 11.17
N MET A 402 12.97 -1.69 11.06
CA MET A 402 11.54 -1.47 10.82
C MET A 402 10.88 -0.69 11.98
N GLN A 403 11.20 -1.06 13.22
CA GLN A 403 10.74 -0.36 14.43
C GLN A 403 11.25 1.09 14.46
N TRP A 404 12.53 1.32 14.12
CA TRP A 404 13.12 2.66 14.12
C TRP A 404 12.60 3.53 12.97
N ILE A 405 12.17 2.96 11.85
CA ILE A 405 11.55 3.73 10.75
C ILE A 405 10.20 4.32 11.17
N GLN A 406 9.51 3.74 12.16
CA GLN A 406 8.30 4.33 12.74
C GLN A 406 8.56 5.57 13.62
N VAL A 407 9.83 5.93 13.90
CA VAL A 407 10.17 6.96 14.90
C VAL A 407 11.30 7.92 14.46
N ALA A 408 12.42 7.40 13.94
CA ALA A 408 13.68 8.13 13.85
C ALA A 408 14.65 7.72 12.71
N VAL A 409 14.25 6.82 11.81
CA VAL A 409 15.02 6.39 10.62
C VAL A 409 14.12 6.49 9.39
N ASP A 410 14.67 6.65 8.20
CA ASP A 410 13.87 7.00 7.01
C ASP A 410 13.74 5.86 5.98
N ALA A 411 14.80 5.06 5.78
CA ALA A 411 14.84 4.02 4.74
C ALA A 411 15.65 2.77 5.12
N VAL A 412 15.28 1.60 4.57
CA VAL A 412 16.06 0.35 4.65
C VAL A 412 15.77 -0.58 3.45
N THR A 413 16.77 -1.32 2.95
CA THR A 413 16.59 -2.29 1.84
C THR A 413 16.27 -3.69 2.36
N LEU A 414 15.04 -4.15 2.15
CA LEU A 414 14.52 -5.42 2.68
C LEU A 414 14.31 -6.49 1.60
N ALA A 415 14.46 -7.76 1.98
CA ALA A 415 14.10 -8.91 1.15
C ALA A 415 12.60 -9.25 1.26
N GLY A 416 12.09 -10.13 0.41
CA GLY A 416 10.63 -10.35 0.27
C GLY A 416 9.89 -10.71 1.56
N GLU A 417 10.50 -11.48 2.46
CA GLU A 417 9.87 -11.81 3.76
C GLU A 417 9.87 -10.62 4.74
N ASP A 418 10.93 -9.82 4.73
CA ASP A 418 11.05 -8.63 5.54
C ASP A 418 10.16 -7.49 5.02
N VAL A 419 9.94 -7.43 3.69
CA VAL A 419 8.94 -6.54 3.06
C VAL A 419 7.51 -6.91 3.50
N TYR A 420 7.22 -8.22 3.66
CA TYR A 420 5.94 -8.67 4.22
C TYR A 420 5.80 -8.23 5.68
N LEU A 421 6.83 -8.44 6.50
CA LEU A 421 6.84 -8.03 7.91
C LEU A 421 6.72 -6.50 8.06
N ALA A 422 7.50 -5.74 7.31
CA ALA A 422 7.49 -4.28 7.25
C ALA A 422 6.11 -3.73 6.87
N GLY A 423 5.50 -4.25 5.81
CA GLY A 423 4.19 -3.78 5.35
C GLY A 423 3.02 -4.23 6.23
N LYS A 424 3.06 -5.46 6.78
CA LYS A 424 1.96 -6.04 7.57
C LYS A 424 1.97 -5.63 9.04
N THR A 425 3.15 -5.60 9.67
CA THR A 425 3.30 -5.36 11.12
C THR A 425 3.67 -3.91 11.41
N TYR A 426 4.54 -3.30 10.60
CA TYR A 426 5.06 -1.95 10.82
C TYR A 426 4.39 -0.87 9.95
N GLY A 427 3.53 -1.26 9.00
CA GLY A 427 2.81 -0.33 8.13
C GLY A 427 3.71 0.47 7.17
N LEU A 428 4.92 -0.02 6.89
CA LEU A 428 5.89 0.67 6.04
C LEU A 428 5.47 0.63 4.55
N ALA A 429 5.84 1.69 3.83
CA ALA A 429 5.58 1.87 2.41
C ALA A 429 6.79 1.50 1.54
N LEU A 430 6.54 1.15 0.28
CA LEU A 430 7.59 0.88 -0.71
C LEU A 430 8.02 2.19 -1.39
N ALA A 431 9.34 2.45 -1.44
CA ALA A 431 9.91 3.57 -2.18
C ALA A 431 10.44 3.17 -3.56
N ALA A 432 11.25 2.11 -3.61
CA ALA A 432 11.89 1.64 -4.84
C ALA A 432 12.20 0.14 -4.76
N GLY A 433 12.50 -0.50 -5.89
CA GLY A 433 12.93 -1.90 -5.95
C GLY A 433 14.29 -2.07 -6.64
N GLU A 434 15.03 -3.12 -6.30
CA GLU A 434 16.16 -3.58 -7.11
C GLU A 434 15.66 -4.22 -8.42
N ARG A 435 16.49 -4.25 -9.47
CA ARG A 435 16.30 -5.03 -10.70
C ARG A 435 17.58 -5.79 -11.03
N TYR A 436 17.48 -7.08 -11.31
CA TYR A 436 18.63 -7.96 -11.59
C TYR A 436 18.80 -8.22 -13.09
N ALA A 437 20.00 -8.63 -13.50
CA ALA A 437 20.23 -9.19 -14.83
C ALA A 437 19.74 -10.65 -14.87
N ASP A 438 18.60 -10.91 -15.51
CA ASP A 438 18.21 -12.25 -15.97
C ASP A 438 17.07 -12.13 -17.00
N GLY A 439 17.39 -12.27 -18.30
CA GLY A 439 16.50 -12.68 -19.42
C GLY A 439 15.28 -11.83 -19.82
N ASP A 440 14.58 -11.20 -18.88
CA ASP A 440 13.29 -10.56 -19.08
C ASP A 440 13.20 -9.24 -18.29
N SER A 441 12.31 -8.37 -18.75
CA SER A 441 12.08 -6.98 -18.35
C SER A 441 11.69 -6.75 -16.87
N THR A 442 11.71 -7.76 -16.00
CA THR A 442 11.18 -7.65 -14.63
C THR A 442 12.17 -8.06 -13.55
N SER A 443 12.14 -7.34 -12.43
CA SER A 443 13.01 -7.43 -11.26
C SER A 443 12.91 -8.72 -10.43
N THR A 444 12.56 -9.85 -11.03
CA THR A 444 12.13 -11.06 -10.30
C THR A 444 12.50 -12.32 -11.04
N TYR A 445 12.87 -13.36 -10.31
CA TYR A 445 13.00 -14.70 -10.87
C TYR A 445 11.83 -15.59 -10.43
N TYR A 446 11.42 -16.50 -11.29
CA TYR A 446 10.40 -17.50 -10.97
C TYR A 446 11.03 -18.69 -10.25
N ALA A 447 10.41 -19.13 -9.16
CA ALA A 447 10.70 -20.38 -8.47
C ALA A 447 9.91 -21.51 -9.15
N VAL A 448 10.61 -22.55 -9.60
CA VAL A 448 10.05 -23.65 -10.38
C VAL A 448 10.40 -25.00 -9.78
N ALA A 449 9.55 -25.99 -10.03
CA ALA A 449 9.82 -27.40 -9.73
C ALA A 449 10.15 -28.13 -11.04
N VAL A 450 11.43 -28.43 -11.24
CA VAL A 450 11.95 -29.10 -12.42
C VAL A 450 11.94 -30.61 -12.22
N VAL A 451 11.58 -31.35 -13.26
CA VAL A 451 11.51 -32.82 -13.31
C VAL A 451 12.08 -33.30 -14.64
N ARG A 452 12.58 -34.54 -14.70
CA ARG A 452 13.01 -35.14 -15.98
C ARG A 452 11.81 -35.42 -16.89
N ARG A 453 12.01 -35.34 -18.21
CA ARG A 453 11.04 -35.68 -19.26
C ARG A 453 10.99 -37.20 -19.50
N ALA A 454 10.54 -37.94 -18.50
CA ALA A 454 10.33 -39.40 -18.60
C ALA A 454 8.82 -39.73 -18.61
N ALA A 455 8.31 -40.21 -19.76
CA ALA A 455 6.89 -40.48 -19.92
C ALA A 455 6.38 -41.71 -19.12
N SER A 456 7.26 -42.67 -18.82
CA SER A 456 6.95 -43.86 -18.00
C SER A 456 6.70 -43.53 -16.52
N ASP A 457 7.37 -42.49 -16.03
CA ASP A 457 7.41 -42.12 -14.61
C ASP A 457 6.89 -40.69 -14.40
N ALA A 458 6.02 -40.22 -15.30
CA ALA A 458 5.39 -38.91 -15.20
C ALA A 458 4.50 -38.83 -13.96
N PHE A 459 4.69 -37.78 -13.16
CA PHE A 459 3.88 -37.46 -11.99
C PHE A 459 3.56 -35.95 -11.95
N THR A 460 2.54 -35.61 -11.17
CA THR A 460 2.03 -34.25 -10.92
C THR A 460 2.39 -33.76 -9.51
N ILE A 461 2.09 -32.50 -9.21
CA ILE A 461 2.28 -31.91 -7.86
C ILE A 461 1.56 -32.70 -6.75
N HIS A 462 0.43 -33.34 -7.05
CA HIS A 462 -0.34 -34.11 -6.07
C HIS A 462 0.28 -35.48 -5.74
N GLU A 463 1.23 -35.93 -6.56
CA GLU A 463 1.88 -37.25 -6.47
C GLU A 463 3.33 -37.16 -5.99
N LEU A 464 3.74 -35.99 -5.49
CA LEU A 464 5.08 -35.74 -4.91
C LEU A 464 5.37 -36.55 -3.64
N LYS A 465 4.32 -37.07 -2.97
CA LYS A 465 4.49 -37.86 -1.75
C LYS A 465 5.20 -39.18 -2.05
N GLY A 466 6.31 -39.43 -1.37
CA GLY A 466 7.17 -40.60 -1.55
C GLY A 466 8.21 -40.45 -2.67
N LYS A 467 8.19 -39.36 -3.45
CA LYS A 467 9.25 -39.04 -4.41
C LYS A 467 10.51 -38.52 -3.70
N LYS A 468 11.62 -38.50 -4.43
CA LYS A 468 12.91 -37.96 -3.98
C LYS A 468 13.07 -36.49 -4.37
N SER A 469 13.60 -35.63 -3.50
CA SER A 469 13.65 -34.17 -3.78
C SER A 469 15.03 -33.51 -3.59
N CYS A 470 15.36 -32.61 -4.51
CA CYS A 470 16.58 -31.81 -4.50
C CYS A 470 16.24 -30.34 -4.18
N HIS A 471 16.88 -29.78 -3.15
CA HIS A 471 16.61 -28.44 -2.65
C HIS A 471 17.91 -27.62 -2.58
N THR A 472 17.85 -26.32 -2.91
CA THR A 472 19.04 -25.45 -2.91
C THR A 472 19.73 -25.27 -1.55
N GLY A 473 19.08 -25.67 -0.47
CA GLY A 473 19.47 -25.44 0.92
C GLY A 473 18.29 -25.01 1.80
N TYR A 474 18.34 -25.38 3.07
CA TYR A 474 17.32 -25.04 4.07
C TYR A 474 17.14 -23.51 4.20
N GLY A 475 15.89 -23.05 4.28
CA GLY A 475 15.56 -21.63 4.43
C GLY A 475 15.72 -20.77 3.17
N ARG A 476 16.23 -21.30 2.04
CA ARG A 476 16.33 -20.54 0.78
C ARG A 476 14.98 -20.37 0.10
N THR A 477 14.79 -19.26 -0.62
CA THR A 477 13.47 -18.84 -1.11
C THR A 477 12.83 -19.81 -2.10
N ALA A 478 13.44 -19.99 -3.29
CA ALA A 478 12.88 -20.87 -4.32
C ALA A 478 13.06 -22.37 -4.01
N GLY A 479 14.17 -22.74 -3.37
CA GLY A 479 14.46 -24.15 -3.07
C GLY A 479 13.84 -24.71 -1.79
N TRP A 480 13.31 -23.86 -0.89
CA TRP A 480 12.72 -24.33 0.38
C TRP A 480 11.44 -23.57 0.75
N LYS A 481 11.50 -22.24 0.93
CA LYS A 481 10.38 -21.47 1.49
C LYS A 481 9.12 -21.53 0.62
N ILE A 482 9.25 -21.27 -0.69
CA ILE A 482 8.14 -21.36 -1.64
C ILE A 482 7.58 -22.79 -1.74
N PRO A 483 8.38 -23.83 -2.05
CA PRO A 483 7.83 -25.18 -2.24
C PRO A 483 7.24 -25.78 -0.97
N VAL A 484 7.92 -25.68 0.17
CA VAL A 484 7.38 -26.20 1.43
C VAL A 484 6.15 -25.39 1.87
N GLY A 485 6.19 -24.06 1.76
CA GLY A 485 5.05 -23.20 2.09
C GLY A 485 3.81 -23.47 1.24
N LEU A 486 3.99 -23.69 -0.07
CA LEU A 486 2.89 -24.02 -0.98
C LEU A 486 2.32 -25.41 -0.68
N LEU A 487 3.16 -26.43 -0.47
CA LEU A 487 2.71 -27.79 -0.13
C LEU A 487 1.98 -27.85 1.23
N LEU A 488 2.38 -27.02 2.20
CA LEU A 488 1.65 -26.81 3.47
C LEU A 488 0.29 -26.13 3.22
N ARG A 489 0.27 -25.05 2.44
CA ARG A 489 -0.96 -24.28 2.13
C ARG A 489 -1.99 -25.10 1.34
N MET A 490 -1.53 -25.98 0.45
CA MET A 490 -2.38 -26.95 -0.27
C MET A 490 -2.82 -28.14 0.60
N GLY A 491 -2.32 -28.27 1.83
CA GLY A 491 -2.63 -29.37 2.74
C GLY A 491 -2.02 -30.73 2.33
N LEU A 492 -1.06 -30.74 1.40
CA LEU A 492 -0.33 -31.94 0.95
C LEU A 492 0.70 -32.40 1.99
N ILE A 493 1.34 -31.43 2.66
CA ILE A 493 2.14 -31.66 3.87
C ILE A 493 1.33 -31.18 5.07
N GLN A 494 1.19 -32.02 6.09
CA GLN A 494 0.47 -31.70 7.34
C GLN A 494 1.37 -32.01 8.54
N PRO A 495 1.99 -31.00 9.17
CA PRO A 495 2.91 -31.21 10.28
C PRO A 495 2.21 -31.80 11.52
N GLN A 496 2.71 -32.95 11.98
CA GLN A 496 2.37 -33.49 13.29
C GLN A 496 3.39 -32.96 14.31
N GLY A 497 2.92 -32.42 15.43
CA GLY A 497 3.80 -31.93 16.50
C GLY A 497 4.70 -30.75 16.09
N CYS A 498 4.18 -29.79 15.32
CA CYS A 498 4.82 -28.48 15.07
C CYS A 498 6.15 -28.48 14.29
N SER A 499 6.68 -29.62 13.87
CA SER A 499 7.97 -29.69 13.16
C SER A 499 7.77 -29.81 11.65
N ILE A 500 7.97 -28.70 10.94
CA ILE A 500 7.96 -28.68 9.46
C ILE A 500 9.04 -29.62 8.90
N LEU A 501 10.22 -29.68 9.53
CA LEU A 501 11.30 -30.60 9.14
C LEU A 501 10.84 -32.06 9.16
N LYS A 502 10.22 -32.52 10.26
CA LYS A 502 9.70 -33.89 10.37
C LYS A 502 8.53 -34.16 9.41
N ALA A 503 7.74 -33.14 9.08
CA ALA A 503 6.66 -33.24 8.11
C ALA A 503 7.19 -33.45 6.68
N VAL A 504 8.17 -32.64 6.26
CA VAL A 504 8.84 -32.76 4.96
C VAL A 504 9.61 -34.08 4.86
N SER A 505 10.34 -34.47 5.91
CA SER A 505 11.13 -35.72 5.96
C SER A 505 10.28 -37.00 5.96
N SER A 506 8.96 -36.87 6.18
CA SER A 506 7.98 -37.95 6.09
C SER A 506 7.13 -37.87 4.81
N PHE A 507 7.25 -36.78 4.05
CA PHE A 507 6.52 -36.56 2.80
C PHE A 507 7.35 -37.01 1.60
N PHE A 508 8.62 -36.61 1.52
CA PHE A 508 9.57 -37.16 0.55
C PHE A 508 10.24 -38.43 1.11
N SER A 509 10.60 -39.38 0.24
CA SER A 509 11.25 -40.63 0.68
C SER A 509 12.71 -40.40 1.10
N ALA A 510 13.41 -39.56 0.33
CA ALA A 510 14.75 -39.07 0.61
C ALA A 510 14.92 -37.70 -0.07
N SER A 511 15.77 -36.84 0.50
CA SER A 511 16.06 -35.52 -0.07
C SER A 511 17.55 -35.18 0.03
N CYS A 512 17.97 -34.15 -0.71
CA CYS A 512 19.13 -33.35 -0.34
C CYS A 512 18.68 -31.92 -0.04
N ILE A 513 18.81 -31.52 1.22
CA ILE A 513 18.46 -30.19 1.74
C ILE A 513 19.61 -29.69 2.62
N PRO A 514 20.68 -29.13 2.03
CA PRO A 514 21.86 -28.74 2.80
C PRO A 514 21.54 -27.67 3.86
N ALA A 515 22.15 -27.81 5.04
CA ALA A 515 21.89 -26.97 6.20
C ALA A 515 23.18 -26.68 6.98
N ALA A 516 23.18 -25.61 7.77
CA ALA A 516 24.14 -25.48 8.86
C ALA A 516 23.83 -26.53 9.94
N SER A 517 24.87 -27.05 10.60
CA SER A 517 24.76 -28.12 11.60
C SER A 517 23.65 -27.87 12.63
N ARG A 518 22.79 -28.87 12.84
CA ARG A 518 21.63 -28.85 13.73
C ARG A 518 21.43 -30.23 14.34
N GLU A 519 21.28 -30.30 15.65
CA GLU A 519 21.12 -31.59 16.37
C GLU A 519 19.82 -32.33 16.01
N ASP A 520 18.77 -31.59 15.64
CA ASP A 520 17.42 -32.10 15.39
C ASP A 520 17.06 -32.30 13.89
N TYR A 521 18.07 -32.39 13.02
CA TYR A 521 17.85 -32.49 11.55
C TYR A 521 17.58 -33.94 11.10
N PRO A 522 16.41 -34.26 10.49
CA PRO A 522 16.09 -35.62 10.09
C PRO A 522 17.02 -36.15 8.99
N ALA A 523 17.59 -37.35 9.20
CA ALA A 523 18.60 -37.94 8.32
C ALA A 523 18.16 -38.09 6.85
N SER A 524 16.87 -38.38 6.59
CA SER A 524 16.34 -38.49 5.21
C SER A 524 16.43 -37.18 4.42
N LEU A 525 16.54 -36.02 5.09
CA LEU A 525 16.71 -34.71 4.41
C LEU A 525 18.13 -34.49 3.87
N CYS A 526 19.10 -35.29 4.32
CA CYS A 526 20.50 -35.25 3.88
C CYS A 526 20.91 -36.52 3.10
N GLU A 527 20.01 -37.47 2.93
CA GLU A 527 20.31 -38.81 2.41
C GLU A 527 20.90 -38.75 0.99
N LEU A 528 20.33 -37.92 0.11
CA LEU A 528 20.77 -37.76 -1.27
C LEU A 528 21.99 -36.85 -1.45
N CYS A 529 22.39 -36.10 -0.42
CA CYS A 529 23.55 -35.21 -0.49
C CYS A 529 24.86 -36.00 -0.65
N VAL A 530 25.87 -35.44 -1.33
CA VAL A 530 27.06 -36.20 -1.77
C VAL A 530 28.39 -35.65 -1.27
N GLY A 531 28.39 -34.48 -0.62
CA GLY A 531 29.60 -33.82 -0.14
C GLY A 531 30.54 -33.37 -1.26
N ASP A 532 31.81 -33.18 -0.90
CA ASP A 532 32.92 -32.95 -1.83
C ASP A 532 33.27 -34.22 -2.63
N ASP A 533 34.28 -34.17 -3.49
CA ASP A 533 34.72 -35.34 -4.29
C ASP A 533 35.28 -36.50 -3.45
N ARG A 534 35.48 -36.30 -2.13
CA ARG A 534 35.92 -37.32 -1.16
C ARG A 534 34.78 -37.74 -0.22
N GLY A 535 33.59 -37.15 -0.34
CA GLY A 535 32.43 -37.39 0.53
C GLY A 535 32.45 -36.65 1.87
N ASN A 536 33.39 -35.71 2.09
CA ASN A 536 33.34 -34.81 3.25
C ASN A 536 32.30 -33.71 3.03
N HIS A 537 31.97 -32.93 4.06
CA HIS A 537 31.03 -31.80 3.95
C HIS A 537 29.63 -32.19 3.42
N LYS A 538 29.24 -33.46 3.57
CA LYS A 538 27.93 -33.96 3.13
C LYS A 538 26.80 -33.22 3.86
N CYS A 539 25.92 -32.61 3.08
CA CYS A 539 24.80 -31.79 3.53
C CYS A 539 25.18 -30.42 4.15
N ASP A 540 26.45 -30.00 4.08
CA ASP A 540 26.86 -28.66 4.53
C ASP A 540 26.18 -27.59 3.67
N ALA A 541 25.66 -26.51 4.28
CA ALA A 541 25.16 -25.32 3.57
C ALA A 541 26.29 -24.45 2.97
N SER A 542 27.22 -25.06 2.23
CA SER A 542 28.33 -24.41 1.55
C SER A 542 28.58 -25.06 0.18
N SER A 543 29.33 -24.39 -0.69
CA SER A 543 29.71 -24.91 -2.01
C SER A 543 30.64 -26.13 -1.98
N GLN A 544 31.02 -26.62 -0.79
CA GLN A 544 31.72 -27.89 -0.64
C GLN A 544 30.78 -29.09 -0.83
N GLU A 545 29.49 -28.93 -0.55
CA GLU A 545 28.45 -29.90 -0.94
C GLU A 545 28.10 -29.68 -2.41
N ARG A 546 28.38 -30.67 -3.28
CA ARG A 546 28.15 -30.55 -4.73
C ARG A 546 26.68 -30.39 -5.12
N TYR A 547 25.74 -30.75 -4.24
CA TYR A 547 24.30 -30.52 -4.44
C TYR A 547 23.76 -29.23 -3.78
N TYR A 548 24.64 -28.35 -3.28
CA TYR A 548 24.24 -27.05 -2.73
C TYR A 548 23.91 -26.00 -3.80
N GLY A 549 22.98 -25.10 -3.47
CA GLY A 549 22.61 -23.98 -4.33
C GLY A 549 21.79 -24.37 -5.56
N TYR A 550 21.69 -23.45 -6.52
CA TYR A 550 20.83 -23.60 -7.70
C TYR A 550 21.37 -24.67 -8.67
N ALA A 551 22.63 -24.55 -9.08
CA ALA A 551 23.28 -25.55 -9.93
C ALA A 551 23.34 -26.92 -9.25
N GLY A 552 23.70 -27.01 -7.96
CA GLY A 552 23.76 -28.27 -7.23
C GLY A 552 22.40 -28.97 -7.06
N ALA A 553 21.33 -28.23 -6.79
CA ALA A 553 19.99 -28.82 -6.73
C ALA A 553 19.50 -29.32 -8.10
N PHE A 554 19.84 -28.64 -9.19
CA PHE A 554 19.57 -29.12 -10.55
C PHE A 554 20.44 -30.34 -10.90
N ARG A 555 21.73 -30.33 -10.54
CA ARG A 555 22.66 -31.46 -10.68
C ARG A 555 22.16 -32.73 -9.99
N CYS A 556 21.63 -32.61 -8.77
CA CYS A 556 20.98 -33.71 -8.03
C CYS A 556 19.82 -34.37 -8.80
N LEU A 557 19.10 -33.61 -9.64
CA LEU A 557 18.07 -34.13 -10.54
C LEU A 557 18.68 -34.71 -11.84
N ALA A 558 19.68 -34.04 -12.42
CA ALA A 558 20.33 -34.49 -13.65
C ALA A 558 21.08 -35.83 -13.45
N GLU A 559 21.82 -35.97 -12.36
CA GLU A 559 22.49 -37.23 -11.94
C GLU A 559 21.51 -38.29 -11.40
N SER A 560 20.18 -38.07 -11.54
CA SER A 560 19.11 -39.00 -11.21
C SER A 560 19.01 -39.45 -9.74
N GLN A 561 19.59 -38.68 -8.81
CA GLN A 561 19.45 -38.94 -7.38
C GLN A 561 18.09 -38.51 -6.83
N GLY A 562 17.56 -37.37 -7.29
CA GLY A 562 16.20 -36.92 -7.03
C GLY A 562 15.23 -37.15 -8.19
N ASP A 563 13.93 -37.03 -7.92
CA ASP A 563 12.85 -37.03 -8.93
C ASP A 563 12.40 -35.61 -9.30
N VAL A 564 12.53 -34.66 -8.38
CA VAL A 564 12.19 -33.24 -8.52
C VAL A 564 13.27 -32.34 -7.94
N ALA A 565 13.58 -31.21 -8.60
CA ALA A 565 14.43 -30.15 -8.08
C ALA A 565 13.68 -28.81 -7.97
N PHE A 566 13.84 -28.12 -6.84
CA PHE A 566 13.26 -26.80 -6.62
C PHE A 566 14.32 -25.71 -6.80
N VAL A 567 14.23 -24.94 -7.89
CA VAL A 567 15.28 -24.01 -8.35
C VAL A 567 14.70 -22.71 -8.95
N LYS A 568 15.55 -21.79 -9.41
CA LYS A 568 15.11 -20.65 -10.24
C LYS A 568 14.94 -21.11 -11.70
N HIS A 569 14.00 -20.49 -12.42
CA HIS A 569 13.71 -20.82 -13.83
C HIS A 569 14.92 -20.84 -14.76
N THR A 570 15.89 -19.94 -14.58
CA THR A 570 17.12 -19.92 -15.41
C THR A 570 18.07 -21.09 -15.15
N SER A 571 17.95 -21.80 -14.03
CA SER A 571 18.92 -22.83 -13.62
C SER A 571 19.00 -24.04 -14.55
N VAL A 572 17.96 -24.30 -15.35
CA VAL A 572 18.03 -25.28 -16.45
C VAL A 572 18.94 -24.72 -17.54
N PHE A 573 18.57 -23.59 -18.15
CA PHE A 573 19.32 -22.96 -19.25
C PHE A 573 20.78 -22.64 -18.91
N GLU A 574 21.08 -22.25 -17.66
CA GLU A 574 22.44 -22.05 -17.13
C GLU A 574 23.31 -23.32 -17.15
N ASN A 575 22.69 -24.52 -17.16
CA ASN A 575 23.36 -25.81 -16.99
C ASN A 575 23.03 -26.84 -18.09
N THR A 576 22.41 -26.41 -19.19
CA THR A 576 22.10 -27.24 -20.36
C THR A 576 22.60 -26.58 -21.65
N ASP A 577 22.48 -27.28 -22.77
CA ASP A 577 22.65 -26.74 -24.13
C ASP A 577 24.05 -26.14 -24.39
N GLY A 578 25.06 -26.64 -23.65
CA GLY A 578 26.45 -26.20 -23.73
C GLY A 578 26.81 -24.99 -22.86
N ASN A 579 25.88 -24.44 -22.07
CA ASN A 579 26.13 -23.24 -21.25
C ASN A 579 26.98 -23.51 -19.98
N ASN A 580 27.04 -24.77 -19.51
CA ASN A 580 27.98 -25.20 -18.47
C ASN A 580 28.96 -26.25 -19.02
N ALA A 581 30.25 -25.97 -18.89
CA ALA A 581 31.35 -26.81 -19.36
C ALA A 581 31.77 -27.92 -18.37
N GLU A 582 31.18 -27.98 -17.16
CA GLU A 582 31.41 -29.05 -16.20
C GLU A 582 30.97 -30.41 -16.78
N SER A 583 31.69 -31.48 -16.43
CA SER A 583 31.48 -32.82 -16.98
C SER A 583 30.05 -33.35 -16.79
N TRP A 584 29.42 -33.07 -15.65
CA TRP A 584 28.05 -33.49 -15.33
C TRP A 584 26.98 -32.77 -16.16
N ALA A 585 27.27 -31.55 -16.64
CA ALA A 585 26.33 -30.69 -17.38
C ALA A 585 26.57 -30.75 -18.90
N SER A 586 27.79 -31.06 -19.32
CA SER A 586 28.30 -30.94 -20.70
C SER A 586 27.51 -31.66 -21.81
N GLN A 587 26.58 -32.56 -21.48
CA GLN A 587 25.75 -33.31 -22.44
C GLN A 587 24.23 -33.10 -22.22
N LEU A 588 23.81 -32.31 -21.23
CA LEU A 588 22.39 -32.12 -20.91
C LEU A 588 21.72 -31.18 -21.93
N GLN A 589 20.52 -31.53 -22.40
CA GLN A 589 19.68 -30.62 -23.17
C GLN A 589 18.55 -30.07 -22.27
N SER A 590 18.12 -28.82 -22.48
CA SER A 590 16.98 -28.24 -21.75
C SER A 590 15.68 -29.02 -22.01
N GLU A 591 15.57 -29.61 -23.20
CA GLU A 591 14.49 -30.50 -23.62
C GLU A 591 14.38 -31.81 -22.82
N ASP A 592 15.41 -32.23 -22.08
CA ASP A 592 15.35 -33.42 -21.21
C ASP A 592 14.57 -33.17 -19.91
N PHE A 593 14.10 -31.94 -19.70
CA PHE A 593 13.46 -31.48 -18.47
C PHE A 593 12.10 -30.82 -18.74
N GLN A 594 11.25 -30.81 -17.71
CA GLN A 594 9.94 -30.17 -17.71
C GLN A 594 9.68 -29.51 -16.35
N LEU A 595 8.67 -28.63 -16.30
CA LEU A 595 8.20 -27.97 -15.10
C LEU A 595 6.93 -28.64 -14.58
N LEU A 596 6.79 -28.80 -13.26
CA LEU A 596 5.51 -29.09 -12.62
C LEU A 596 4.78 -27.80 -12.28
N CYS A 597 3.55 -27.65 -12.75
CA CYS A 597 2.74 -26.47 -12.51
C CYS A 597 1.85 -26.66 -11.26
N PRO A 598 1.54 -25.61 -10.48
CA PRO A 598 0.66 -25.72 -9.30
C PRO A 598 -0.76 -26.21 -9.59
N ASN A 599 -1.23 -26.05 -10.83
CA ASN A 599 -2.53 -26.56 -11.30
C ASN A 599 -2.51 -28.05 -11.69
N GLY A 600 -1.40 -28.76 -11.44
CA GLY A 600 -1.22 -30.18 -11.79
C GLY A 600 -0.74 -30.45 -13.21
N ALA A 601 -0.67 -29.44 -14.08
CA ALA A 601 -0.12 -29.60 -15.42
C ALA A 601 1.41 -29.77 -15.41
N ARG A 602 1.96 -30.16 -16.57
CA ARG A 602 3.38 -30.13 -16.88
C ARG A 602 3.60 -29.17 -18.05
N ALA A 603 4.69 -28.40 -18.00
CA ALA A 603 5.03 -27.44 -19.03
C ALA A 603 6.49 -27.58 -19.47
N GLU A 604 6.80 -26.99 -20.61
CA GLU A 604 8.17 -26.90 -21.11
C GLU A 604 8.98 -25.89 -20.29
N VAL A 605 10.30 -26.08 -20.18
CA VAL A 605 11.13 -25.23 -19.31
C VAL A 605 11.15 -23.76 -19.73
N GLY A 606 10.86 -23.45 -21.00
CA GLY A 606 10.66 -22.08 -21.49
C GLY A 606 9.33 -21.42 -21.10
N GLN A 607 8.35 -22.18 -20.60
CA GLN A 607 7.02 -21.70 -20.19
C GLN A 607 6.97 -21.40 -18.68
N PHE A 608 8.09 -20.99 -18.10
CA PHE A 608 8.21 -20.71 -16.65
C PHE A 608 7.34 -19.52 -16.21
N ALA A 609 7.02 -18.58 -17.11
CA ALA A 609 6.19 -17.43 -16.79
C ALA A 609 4.74 -17.85 -16.49
N GLU A 610 4.23 -18.89 -17.17
CA GLU A 610 2.92 -19.49 -16.97
C GLU A 610 2.95 -20.64 -15.94
N CYS A 611 4.06 -21.36 -15.85
CA CYS A 611 4.24 -22.54 -15.01
C CYS A 611 5.35 -22.34 -13.96
N HIS A 612 5.00 -21.70 -12.85
CA HIS A 612 5.88 -21.52 -11.69
C HIS A 612 5.13 -21.68 -10.37
N TRP A 613 5.87 -21.94 -9.29
CA TRP A 613 5.32 -22.13 -7.94
C TRP A 613 5.25 -20.82 -7.15
N GLY A 614 6.06 -19.83 -7.52
CA GLY A 614 5.97 -18.47 -7.01
C GLY A 614 6.95 -17.56 -7.71
N ARG A 615 6.55 -16.31 -7.96
CA ARG A 615 7.46 -15.25 -8.40
C ARG A 615 8.23 -14.77 -7.17
N VAL A 616 9.57 -14.80 -7.20
CA VAL A 616 10.39 -14.26 -6.10
C VAL A 616 10.52 -12.75 -6.31
N PRO A 617 9.97 -11.91 -5.43
CA PRO A 617 10.05 -10.47 -5.55
C PRO A 617 11.48 -9.97 -5.31
N ALA A 618 11.88 -8.91 -6.00
CA ALA A 618 13.11 -8.17 -5.71
C ALA A 618 13.11 -7.62 -4.28
N ARG A 619 14.31 -7.37 -3.76
CA ARG A 619 14.47 -6.51 -2.59
C ARG A 619 13.90 -5.14 -2.88
N ALA A 620 13.35 -4.49 -1.85
CA ALA A 620 12.76 -3.18 -1.96
C ALA A 620 13.23 -2.26 -0.83
N VAL A 621 13.35 -0.98 -1.16
CA VAL A 621 13.59 0.09 -0.19
C VAL A 621 12.26 0.40 0.49
N MET A 622 12.17 0.13 1.78
CA MET A 622 11.01 0.42 2.62
C MET A 622 11.23 1.72 3.38
N VAL A 623 10.17 2.53 3.51
CA VAL A 623 10.17 3.86 4.16
C VAL A 623 8.94 4.04 5.04
N HIS A 624 8.91 5.07 5.89
CA HIS A 624 7.69 5.44 6.61
C HIS A 624 6.58 5.88 5.61
N PRO A 625 5.29 5.55 5.83
CA PRO A 625 4.20 5.95 4.91
C PRO A 625 3.99 7.47 4.77
N ASP A 626 4.57 8.28 5.65
CA ASP A 626 4.60 9.75 5.54
C ASP A 626 5.91 10.29 4.91
N SER A 627 6.91 9.44 4.66
CA SER A 627 8.11 9.81 3.90
C SER A 627 7.80 9.83 2.40
N SER A 628 8.38 10.78 1.66
CA SER A 628 8.20 10.86 0.19
C SER A 628 8.96 9.74 -0.53
N ALA A 629 8.28 8.60 -0.69
CA ALA A 629 8.71 7.41 -1.43
C ALA A 629 9.30 7.74 -2.82
N LEU A 630 8.63 8.64 -3.56
CA LEU A 630 9.06 9.05 -4.90
C LEU A 630 10.35 9.88 -4.90
N ALA A 631 10.59 10.67 -3.86
CA ALA A 631 11.81 11.47 -3.77
C ALA A 631 13.00 10.61 -3.27
N VAL A 632 12.76 9.55 -2.48
CA VAL A 632 13.75 8.50 -2.22
C VAL A 632 14.09 7.74 -3.51
N TYR A 633 13.09 7.34 -4.31
CA TYR A 633 13.35 6.77 -5.64
C TYR A 633 14.11 7.76 -6.54
N GLY A 634 13.70 9.02 -6.61
CA GLY A 634 14.35 10.05 -7.44
C GLY A 634 15.82 10.30 -7.08
N LEU A 635 16.17 10.26 -5.79
CA LEU A 635 17.56 10.30 -5.33
C LEU A 635 18.36 9.10 -5.88
N LEU A 636 17.82 7.88 -5.74
CA LEU A 636 18.48 6.66 -6.18
C LEU A 636 18.57 6.57 -7.71
N ASP A 637 17.55 7.06 -8.41
CA ASP A 637 17.47 7.12 -9.87
C ASP A 637 18.50 8.09 -10.46
N LYS A 638 18.67 9.27 -9.84
CA LYS A 638 19.73 10.22 -10.23
C LYS A 638 21.11 9.79 -9.75
N ALA A 639 21.21 8.96 -8.72
CA ALA A 639 22.48 8.40 -8.30
C ALA A 639 22.98 7.30 -9.23
N GLN A 640 22.10 6.40 -9.70
CA GLN A 640 22.50 5.31 -10.61
C GLN A 640 23.00 5.81 -11.98
N ASP A 641 22.53 6.98 -12.45
CA ASP A 641 23.09 7.67 -13.63
C ASP A 641 24.62 7.90 -13.53
N PHE A 642 25.17 7.99 -12.31
CA PHE A 642 26.60 8.10 -12.07
C PHE A 642 27.22 6.80 -11.55
N PHE A 643 26.58 6.13 -10.60
CA PHE A 643 27.19 5.10 -9.76
C PHE A 643 26.61 3.70 -9.96
N GLY A 644 25.69 3.51 -10.92
CA GLY A 644 25.02 2.24 -11.18
C GLY A 644 25.81 1.27 -12.07
N ASP A 645 26.61 1.77 -13.01
CA ASP A 645 27.53 0.94 -13.80
C ASP A 645 28.78 0.61 -12.98
N ASP A 646 29.10 -0.67 -12.80
CA ASP A 646 30.30 -1.11 -12.07
C ASP A 646 31.62 -0.76 -12.77
N ASN A 647 31.57 -0.35 -14.05
CA ASN A 647 32.73 0.17 -14.79
C ASN A 647 32.85 1.70 -14.74
N ASN A 648 32.00 2.39 -13.97
CA ASN A 648 32.05 3.86 -13.87
C ASN A 648 33.38 4.38 -13.29
N THR A 649 33.75 5.61 -13.68
CA THR A 649 34.99 6.27 -13.26
C THR A 649 34.80 7.31 -12.15
N TYR A 650 33.62 7.39 -11.53
CA TYR A 650 33.28 8.40 -10.52
C TYR A 650 33.67 8.02 -9.08
N GLY A 651 34.32 6.87 -8.88
CA GLY A 651 34.96 6.49 -7.62
C GLY A 651 34.00 5.96 -6.55
N PHE A 652 32.82 5.50 -6.94
CA PHE A 652 31.89 4.74 -6.09
C PHE A 652 30.98 3.85 -6.95
N LYS A 653 30.56 2.69 -6.43
CA LYS A 653 29.68 1.74 -7.11
C LYS A 653 28.52 1.39 -6.18
N MET A 654 27.29 1.61 -6.63
CA MET A 654 26.10 1.31 -5.80
C MET A 654 25.87 -0.20 -5.68
N PHE A 655 26.02 -0.91 -6.80
CA PHE A 655 25.66 -2.33 -6.93
C PHE A 655 26.87 -3.27 -6.91
N SER A 656 27.99 -2.83 -6.33
CA SER A 656 29.14 -3.70 -6.07
C SER A 656 29.66 -3.48 -4.66
N SER A 657 30.06 -4.56 -4.02
CA SER A 657 30.63 -4.60 -2.68
C SER A 657 32.13 -4.95 -2.68
N THR A 658 32.78 -5.05 -3.85
CA THR A 658 34.19 -5.51 -3.99
C THR A 658 35.21 -4.67 -3.21
N ASP A 659 34.90 -3.40 -3.00
CA ASP A 659 35.79 -2.45 -2.31
C ASP A 659 35.62 -2.51 -0.77
N PHE A 660 34.80 -3.44 -0.28
CA PHE A 660 34.43 -3.64 1.11
C PHE A 660 34.59 -5.12 1.49
N GLU A 661 34.78 -5.42 2.78
CA GLU A 661 35.02 -6.78 3.29
C GLU A 661 33.71 -7.61 3.41
N GLY A 662 32.88 -7.62 2.35
CA GLY A 662 31.56 -8.26 2.34
C GLY A 662 30.92 -8.39 0.95
N GLN A 663 29.66 -8.84 0.91
CA GLN A 663 28.86 -9.04 -0.31
C GLN A 663 27.41 -8.58 -0.08
N ASP A 664 26.69 -8.23 -1.14
CA ASP A 664 25.28 -7.79 -1.12
C ASP A 664 24.96 -6.62 -0.14
N LEU A 665 25.98 -5.80 0.14
CA LEU A 665 25.93 -4.71 1.13
C LEU A 665 25.02 -3.57 0.65
N ILE A 666 24.00 -3.21 1.44
CA ILE A 666 22.92 -2.26 1.14
C ILE A 666 22.01 -2.71 -0.01
N PHE A 667 22.58 -2.99 -1.17
CA PHE A 667 21.94 -3.54 -2.35
C PHE A 667 22.64 -4.84 -2.76
N LYS A 668 21.94 -5.75 -3.45
CA LYS A 668 22.60 -6.93 -4.02
C LYS A 668 23.66 -6.56 -5.05
N ASP A 669 24.74 -7.33 -5.08
CA ASP A 669 25.83 -7.17 -6.07
C ASP A 669 25.44 -7.64 -7.48
N SER A 670 24.24 -8.20 -7.62
CA SER A 670 23.60 -8.59 -8.91
C SER A 670 22.58 -7.55 -9.40
N THR A 671 22.48 -6.40 -8.73
CA THR A 671 21.57 -5.31 -9.10
C THR A 671 22.12 -4.57 -10.33
N THR A 672 21.27 -4.37 -11.32
CA THR A 672 21.57 -3.61 -12.55
C THR A 672 20.98 -2.21 -12.54
N ALA A 673 19.90 -2.01 -11.77
CA ALA A 673 19.25 -0.73 -11.60
C ALA A 673 18.32 -0.74 -10.37
N ILE A 674 18.03 0.44 -9.85
CA ILE A 674 16.86 0.73 -9.04
C ILE A 674 15.69 1.09 -9.97
N VAL A 675 14.50 0.56 -9.66
CA VAL A 675 13.26 0.77 -10.43
C VAL A 675 12.14 1.34 -9.54
N PRO A 676 11.21 2.14 -10.11
CA PRO A 676 10.07 2.65 -9.35
C PRO A 676 9.10 1.52 -9.00
N VAL A 677 8.34 1.71 -7.92
CA VAL A 677 7.30 0.76 -7.48
C VAL A 677 6.12 0.67 -8.45
N GLY A 678 5.89 1.72 -9.25
CA GLY A 678 4.77 1.82 -10.18
C GLY A 678 3.42 1.66 -9.47
N GLU A 679 2.53 0.87 -10.06
CA GLU A 679 1.23 0.54 -9.45
C GLU A 679 1.31 -0.43 -8.26
N ARG A 680 2.48 -1.05 -8.02
CA ARG A 680 2.69 -2.04 -6.94
C ARG A 680 3.03 -1.36 -5.61
N THR A 681 2.30 -0.32 -5.25
CA THR A 681 2.57 0.54 -4.08
C THR A 681 2.39 -0.14 -2.71
N THR A 682 1.68 -1.27 -2.66
CA THR A 682 1.49 -2.06 -1.43
C THR A 682 2.41 -3.27 -1.39
N PHE A 683 2.81 -3.70 -0.18
CA PHE A 683 3.59 -4.93 0.00
C PHE A 683 2.89 -6.15 -0.63
N LYS A 684 1.56 -6.22 -0.60
CA LYS A 684 0.79 -7.32 -1.21
C LYS A 684 0.97 -7.35 -2.74
N SER A 685 0.82 -6.20 -3.39
CA SER A 685 1.00 -6.06 -4.85
C SER A 685 2.45 -6.21 -5.30
N TRP A 686 3.42 -5.89 -4.45
CA TRP A 686 4.85 -6.06 -4.75
C TRP A 686 5.28 -7.53 -4.67
N LEU A 687 4.90 -8.21 -3.59
CA LEU A 687 5.30 -9.58 -3.33
C LEU A 687 4.56 -10.60 -4.21
N GLY A 688 3.31 -10.32 -4.57
CA GLY A 688 2.45 -11.21 -5.35
C GLY A 688 1.80 -12.31 -4.51
N GLN A 689 0.61 -12.76 -4.94
CA GLN A 689 -0.25 -13.63 -4.14
C GLN A 689 0.39 -14.98 -3.79
N GLN A 690 1.03 -15.64 -4.75
CA GLN A 690 1.64 -16.97 -4.56
C GLN A 690 2.74 -16.94 -3.49
N PHE A 691 3.54 -15.87 -3.46
CA PHE A 691 4.60 -15.69 -2.46
C PHE A 691 4.01 -15.48 -1.04
N LEU A 692 2.95 -14.69 -0.93
CA LEU A 692 2.22 -14.49 0.33
C LEU A 692 1.62 -15.80 0.84
N GLU A 693 1.01 -16.59 -0.05
CA GLU A 693 0.41 -17.89 0.28
C GLU A 693 1.47 -18.90 0.79
N SER A 694 2.67 -18.92 0.19
CA SER A 694 3.79 -19.71 0.71
C SER A 694 4.24 -19.25 2.10
N LEU A 695 4.37 -17.94 2.34
CA LEU A 695 4.74 -17.40 3.65
C LEU A 695 3.69 -17.70 4.72
N GLU A 696 2.40 -17.55 4.40
CA GLU A 696 1.30 -17.88 5.31
C GLU A 696 1.25 -19.39 5.60
N GLY A 697 1.52 -20.24 4.60
CA GLY A 697 1.66 -21.68 4.78
C GLY A 697 2.73 -22.04 5.81
N LEU A 698 3.93 -21.46 5.71
CA LEU A 698 5.01 -21.64 6.70
C LEU A 698 4.65 -21.07 8.08
N GLY A 699 4.06 -19.87 8.14
CA GLY A 699 3.71 -19.19 9.38
C GLY A 699 2.60 -19.89 10.17
N SER A 700 1.65 -20.54 9.48
CA SER A 700 0.49 -21.18 10.11
C SER A 700 0.82 -22.37 11.03
N TYR A 701 2.03 -22.93 10.93
CA TYR A 701 2.49 -24.06 11.75
C TYR A 701 3.64 -23.70 12.71
N GLN A 702 3.94 -22.40 12.89
CA GLN A 702 4.84 -21.94 13.95
C GLN A 702 4.13 -22.05 15.30
N CYS A 703 4.36 -23.15 16.03
CA CYS A 703 3.84 -23.29 17.37
C CYS A 703 4.61 -22.42 18.36
N SER A 704 3.88 -21.81 19.29
CA SER A 704 4.39 -20.98 20.38
C SER A 704 5.15 -21.82 21.43
N GLY A 705 6.34 -22.30 21.07
CA GLY A 705 7.26 -23.00 21.97
C GLY A 705 7.95 -22.00 22.90
N ALA A 706 7.89 -22.25 24.20
CA ALA A 706 8.69 -21.49 25.16
C ALA A 706 10.17 -21.85 25.01
N GLY A 707 11.02 -20.85 24.73
CA GLY A 707 12.46 -20.98 24.83
C GLY A 707 13.20 -21.41 23.56
N GLU A 708 13.12 -20.63 22.49
CA GLU A 708 14.30 -20.18 21.71
C GLU A 708 13.93 -18.99 20.81
N SER A 709 14.89 -18.16 20.43
CA SER A 709 14.62 -16.80 19.94
C SER A 709 14.02 -16.71 18.53
N GLY A 710 12.77 -16.26 18.44
CA GLY A 710 12.12 -15.81 17.20
C GLY A 710 10.63 -15.46 17.38
N PHE A 711 10.22 -14.26 16.97
CA PHE A 711 8.85 -13.73 16.96
C PHE A 711 8.13 -13.59 18.33
N PRO A 712 8.14 -12.39 18.96
CA PRO A 712 7.22 -12.10 20.04
C PRO A 712 5.80 -11.91 19.48
N CYS A 713 4.86 -12.80 19.86
CA CYS A 713 3.46 -12.67 19.49
C CYS A 713 2.81 -11.46 20.18
N TRP A 714 2.59 -10.36 19.45
CA TRP A 714 1.81 -9.21 19.91
C TRP A 714 0.65 -8.92 18.95
N PHE A 715 -0.52 -9.46 19.27
CA PHE A 715 -1.79 -8.83 18.89
C PHE A 715 -2.21 -7.90 20.03
N PRO A 716 -2.66 -6.65 19.76
CA PRO A 716 -3.17 -5.77 20.80
C PRO A 716 -4.57 -6.22 21.24
N GLN A 717 -4.64 -7.18 22.17
CA GLN A 717 -5.88 -7.40 22.92
C GLN A 717 -6.06 -6.27 23.94
N ILE A 718 -7.13 -5.50 23.76
CA ILE A 718 -7.65 -4.59 24.78
C ILE A 718 -8.14 -5.45 25.96
N CYS A 719 -7.30 -5.58 26.99
CA CYS A 719 -7.69 -6.23 28.24
C CYS A 719 -8.50 -5.26 29.11
N PRO A 720 -9.80 -5.51 29.39
CA PRO A 720 -10.55 -4.69 30.32
C PRO A 720 -10.07 -4.94 31.75
N CYS A 721 -9.63 -3.88 32.45
CA CYS A 721 -9.17 -3.94 33.83
C CYS A 721 -10.26 -4.38 34.81
N ARG A 722 -10.37 -5.69 35.08
CA ARG A 722 -11.07 -6.19 36.28
C ARG A 722 -10.15 -6.07 37.50
N LYS A 723 -10.63 -5.41 38.56
CA LYS A 723 -9.96 -5.36 39.87
C LYS A 723 -9.83 -6.77 40.45
N GLY A 724 -8.61 -7.30 40.51
CA GLY A 724 -8.28 -8.58 41.12
C GLY A 724 -6.85 -8.56 41.67
N LYS A 725 -6.65 -9.12 42.87
CA LYS A 725 -5.31 -9.26 43.47
C LYS A 725 -4.55 -10.35 42.72
N VAL A 726 -3.37 -10.03 42.19
CA VAL A 726 -2.43 -11.02 41.65
C VAL A 726 -1.35 -11.26 42.71
N TRP A 727 -1.10 -12.53 43.02
CA TRP A 727 0.04 -12.95 43.83
C TRP A 727 1.18 -13.34 42.89
N PHE A 728 2.40 -12.87 43.18
CA PHE A 728 3.60 -13.35 42.51
C PHE A 728 4.27 -14.41 43.37
N LEU A 729 4.46 -15.62 42.81
CA LEU A 729 5.49 -16.53 43.29
C LEU A 729 6.81 -16.11 42.66
N CYS A 730 7.80 -15.82 43.50
CA CYS A 730 9.18 -15.66 43.09
C CYS A 730 10.00 -16.72 43.83
N GLU A 731 10.59 -17.65 43.09
CA GLU A 731 11.43 -18.70 43.63
C GLU A 731 12.89 -18.27 43.53
N GLU A 732 13.45 -17.70 44.60
CA GLU A 732 14.86 -17.94 44.95
C GLU A 732 15.20 -17.59 46.41
N ARG A 733 16.46 -17.83 46.80
CA ARG A 733 16.84 -18.20 48.17
C ARG A 733 16.99 -17.02 49.14
N LYS A 734 16.49 -17.24 50.37
CA LYS A 734 16.91 -16.60 51.64
C LYS A 734 16.98 -15.05 51.68
N LEU A 735 15.89 -14.40 52.11
CA LEU A 735 15.78 -13.74 53.43
C LEU A 735 14.46 -12.96 53.57
N SER A 736 13.97 -12.85 54.80
CA SER A 736 12.63 -12.36 55.14
C SER A 736 12.52 -10.85 55.34
N LYS A 737 11.56 -10.19 54.70
CA LYS A 737 10.76 -9.04 55.24
C LYS A 737 9.62 -8.68 54.29
N PHE A 738 8.39 -8.57 54.82
CA PHE A 738 7.23 -8.05 54.09
C PHE A 738 7.08 -6.54 54.28
N TRP A 739 6.69 -5.82 53.22
CA TRP A 739 6.17 -4.44 53.30
C TRP A 739 4.92 -4.30 52.42
N SER A 740 3.93 -3.55 52.89
CA SER A 740 2.72 -3.23 52.13
C SER A 740 2.66 -1.73 51.85
N VAL A 741 2.58 -1.34 50.58
CA VAL A 741 2.33 0.06 50.18
C VAL A 741 0.97 0.14 49.49
N VAL A 742 0.11 1.04 49.96
CA VAL A 742 -1.20 1.34 49.37
C VAL A 742 -1.10 2.68 48.65
N ILE A 743 -1.17 2.68 47.32
CA ILE A 743 -1.20 3.90 46.53
C ILE A 743 -2.66 4.27 46.21
N ARG A 744 -3.05 5.52 46.53
CA ARG A 744 -4.29 6.16 46.10
C ARG A 744 -3.93 7.43 45.33
N GLY A 745 -4.17 7.46 44.02
CA GLY A 745 -3.98 8.66 43.19
C GLY A 745 -3.88 8.30 41.69
N PRO A 746 -4.27 9.21 40.77
CA PRO A 746 -4.20 8.97 39.33
C PRO A 746 -2.78 9.10 38.78
N CYS A 747 -2.42 8.27 37.80
CA CYS A 747 -1.10 8.24 37.21
C CYS A 747 -0.90 9.39 36.19
N TYR A 748 0.05 10.27 36.48
CA TYR A 748 0.76 11.05 35.46
C TYR A 748 2.13 10.40 35.18
N PHE A 749 2.73 10.78 34.04
CA PHE A 749 4.05 10.37 33.53
C PHE A 749 5.11 10.03 34.60
N CYS A 750 5.78 8.87 34.43
CA CYS A 750 7.07 8.61 35.04
C CYS A 750 8.18 8.70 33.98
N SER A 751 8.93 9.79 33.99
CA SER A 751 10.29 9.85 33.44
C SER A 751 11.25 9.12 34.38
N VAL A 752 12.18 8.32 33.84
CA VAL A 752 13.21 7.63 34.62
C VAL A 752 14.56 8.33 34.37
N GLU A 753 14.99 9.16 35.32
CA GLU A 753 16.38 9.60 35.41
C GLU A 753 17.21 8.54 36.13
N TRP A 754 18.41 8.25 35.60
CA TRP A 754 19.36 7.35 36.23
C TRP A 754 20.27 8.14 37.20
N LEU A 755 20.03 8.00 38.50
CA LEU A 755 20.97 8.43 39.53
C LEU A 755 21.99 7.32 39.82
N ILE A 756 23.26 7.59 39.49
CA ILE A 756 24.41 6.75 39.85
C ILE A 756 24.80 7.04 41.31
N PRO A 757 24.88 6.04 42.20
CA PRO A 757 25.59 6.15 43.48
C PRO A 757 27.08 5.89 43.30
N SER A 758 27.89 6.62 44.07
CA SER A 758 29.35 6.60 44.17
C SER A 758 29.97 5.24 44.52
#